data_AF-A0A8B9A501-F1
#
_entry.id   AF-A0A8B9A501-F1
#
_cell.length_a   1.000
_cell.length_b   1.000
_cell.length_c   1.000
_cell.angle_alpha   90.00
_cell.angle_beta   90.00
_cell.angle_gamma   90.00
#
_symmetry.space_group_name_H-M   'P 1'
#
loop_
_entity.id
_entity.type
_entity.pdbx_description
1 polymer ?
#
loop_
_entity_poly.entity_id
_entity_poly.type
_entity_poly.pdbx_seq_one_letter_code
_entity_poly.pdbx_strand_id
1 'polypeptide(L)'
;MEESLECLVERVKQEVFSPSADIYSFLPSSAYETAWVAMIPNPERRRRPMFPNCLIWMLRNQNDGGSWGELDLTIDCLTATLACTIALKTWNVGYINIEKGLKFLHAHTEKVLMKHHGGIPRWFAIIFPGMLELAKAKGLEVFPQGYTGVVEDIFNEREKIFKMEETSCGGHHLPLSLYLEALPAIYRGKHEDILKHKREDGSLFHSPSATACAFMITGDGDCKEYLEAIVQRCGHGVPPAYPVDQDLIKLCMMDHLMRLGCGEHFTKEIGDAMDHIYWNWVTEELQPSNVHDLPLQIFKDFLTFQLLRKHGHRISPERCCWFMRDPQMLLHIEENYQDFLGAMYAVYIATHLMFPEEPEFENAKTFSKKILQKGLPGKDVKDHPSALSDLQEEIEHELKHLWLARMDHLEHRTYIERTKGYNIWIGKSSSCRLTCSDDIIQLAIKNFMTRQSVYRTELEELKRWSKDTGLANMGFGRENTSYCYFVAATPIFLLLDSEVRKIIAKSAILVTVADDFFDEHGSLDELQCLTQAVQRWEGEGLSGHSKVIFETLDDLVCDIALKIFNQQGHDMKTLLQDFKEMKDGKLNMVPLYLKANPEANIEDSIAYIQNKLERFEKQLLEITMVDSNAEVPKEWKQIHLCALKGFQMLFNTFNAFDSPTALLQDITMAFYEPLAMDSQRMLLPTFVLNAHESIKENTGRLMDDSSKKEVKTQGQLQGMNGKIVYNSRAIPSKIKQSLYYVRPKCLLGLRRPSSCMFLAVPPNSPSPLLKM
;
A
#
# COMPACT_ATOMS: atom_id res chain seq x y z
N MET A 1 -7.90 -23.20 -20.29
CA MET A 1 -6.75 -23.69 -19.52
C MET A 1 -6.52 -22.66 -18.44
N GLU A 2 -6.57 -23.05 -17.17
CA GLU A 2 -6.24 -22.16 -16.07
C GLU A 2 -4.73 -21.93 -16.12
N GLU A 3 -4.31 -20.68 -16.28
CA GLU A 3 -2.91 -20.32 -16.51
C GLU A 3 -2.04 -20.57 -15.27
N SER A 4 -0.83 -21.12 -15.40
CA SER A 4 -0.01 -21.46 -14.23
C SER A 4 0.58 -20.23 -13.54
N LEU A 5 0.80 -20.31 -12.22
CA LEU A 5 1.43 -19.24 -11.43
C LEU A 5 2.81 -18.88 -12.00
N GLU A 6 3.60 -19.88 -12.38
CA GLU A 6 4.93 -19.71 -12.98
C GLU A 6 4.89 -18.92 -14.29
N CYS A 7 3.84 -19.10 -15.11
CA CYS A 7 3.71 -18.37 -16.37
C CYS A 7 3.42 -16.88 -16.11
N LEU A 8 2.60 -16.56 -15.11
CA LEU A 8 2.36 -15.18 -14.66
C LEU A 8 3.64 -14.54 -14.11
N VAL A 9 4.41 -15.26 -13.29
CA VAL A 9 5.70 -14.79 -12.76
C VAL A 9 6.65 -14.42 -13.89
N GLU A 10 6.82 -15.28 -14.91
CA GLU A 10 7.75 -14.98 -16.01
C GLU A 10 7.29 -13.77 -16.84
N ARG A 11 5.98 -13.58 -17.07
CA ARG A 11 5.50 -12.38 -17.79
C ARG A 11 5.72 -11.10 -17.01
N VAL A 12 5.37 -11.08 -15.72
CA VAL A 12 5.62 -9.92 -14.85
C VAL A 12 7.12 -9.63 -14.77
N LYS A 13 7.96 -10.67 -14.75
CA LYS A 13 9.41 -10.52 -14.81
C LYS A 13 9.88 -9.82 -16.08
N GLN A 14 9.36 -10.25 -17.24
CA GLN A 14 9.67 -9.59 -18.52
C GLN A 14 9.16 -8.15 -18.59
N GLU A 15 8.01 -7.88 -17.98
CA GLU A 15 7.38 -6.56 -17.99
C GLU A 15 8.09 -5.54 -17.09
N VAL A 16 8.54 -5.96 -15.89
CA VAL A 16 9.07 -5.04 -14.86
C VAL A 16 10.60 -5.00 -14.85
N PHE A 17 11.27 -6.14 -15.03
CA PHE A 17 12.71 -6.29 -14.78
C PHE A 17 13.56 -6.50 -16.04
N SER A 18 12.95 -6.68 -17.21
CA SER A 18 13.70 -6.86 -18.45
C SER A 18 14.45 -5.58 -18.86
N PRO A 19 15.70 -5.65 -19.35
CA PRO A 19 16.41 -4.49 -19.90
C PRO A 19 15.69 -3.83 -21.08
N SER A 20 14.82 -4.57 -21.79
CA SER A 20 14.00 -4.05 -22.88
C SER A 20 12.59 -3.61 -22.45
N ALA A 21 12.29 -3.64 -21.15
CA ALA A 21 10.99 -3.23 -20.64
C ALA A 21 10.77 -1.73 -20.90
N ASP A 22 9.60 -1.37 -21.43
CA ASP A 22 9.20 0.02 -21.57
C ASP A 22 8.61 0.52 -20.25
N ILE A 23 9.47 0.94 -19.32
CA ILE A 23 9.08 1.37 -17.97
C ILE A 23 8.04 2.50 -18.00
N TYR A 24 8.01 3.31 -19.06
CA TYR A 24 7.02 4.37 -19.21
C TYR A 24 5.61 3.85 -19.53
N SER A 25 5.43 2.57 -19.88
CA SER A 25 4.11 1.96 -20.06
C SER A 25 3.32 1.89 -18.75
N PHE A 26 3.99 1.98 -17.61
CA PHE A 26 3.37 2.04 -16.28
C PHE A 26 2.86 3.45 -15.92
N LEU A 27 3.20 4.48 -16.68
CA LEU A 27 2.63 5.81 -16.46
C LEU A 27 1.21 5.88 -17.06
N PRO A 28 0.20 6.34 -16.30
CA PRO A 28 -1.14 6.46 -16.84
C PRO A 28 -1.22 7.65 -17.80
N SER A 29 -2.17 7.55 -18.73
CA SER A 29 -2.55 8.68 -19.58
C SER A 29 -3.46 9.64 -18.80
N SER A 30 -3.09 10.92 -18.76
CA SER A 30 -3.93 11.98 -18.21
C SER A 30 -4.86 12.53 -19.29
N ALA A 31 -6.16 12.39 -19.09
CA ALA A 31 -7.15 12.95 -19.99
C ALA A 31 -7.11 14.49 -20.05
N TYR A 32 -6.85 15.14 -18.91
CA TYR A 32 -6.70 16.60 -18.83
C TYR A 32 -5.49 17.08 -19.66
N GLU A 33 -4.33 16.48 -19.43
CA GLU A 33 -3.10 16.85 -20.16
C GLU A 33 -3.22 16.54 -21.66
N THR A 34 -3.77 15.36 -21.99
CA THR A 34 -4.00 14.94 -23.39
C THR A 34 -4.95 15.89 -24.12
N ALA A 35 -5.98 16.39 -23.45
CA ALA A 35 -6.88 17.37 -24.03
C ALA A 35 -6.18 18.69 -24.37
N TRP A 36 -5.28 19.17 -23.51
CA TRP A 36 -4.49 20.37 -23.77
C TRP A 36 -3.54 20.19 -24.95
N VAL A 37 -2.84 19.07 -25.03
CA VAL A 37 -1.98 18.74 -26.18
C VAL A 37 -2.81 18.60 -27.48
N ALA A 38 -4.00 18.02 -27.41
CA ALA A 38 -4.90 17.88 -28.55
C ALA A 38 -5.41 19.22 -29.09
N MET A 39 -5.46 20.29 -28.28
CA MET A 39 -5.92 21.62 -28.70
C MET A 39 -4.89 22.41 -29.53
N ILE A 40 -3.63 21.95 -29.58
CA ILE A 40 -2.56 22.66 -30.28
C ILE A 40 -2.84 22.69 -31.79
N PRO A 41 -2.96 23.87 -32.41
CA PRO A 41 -3.16 23.97 -33.85
C PRO A 41 -1.86 23.68 -34.60
N ASN A 42 -1.96 22.95 -35.73
CA ASN A 42 -0.82 22.74 -36.59
C ASN A 42 -0.32 24.10 -37.15
N PRO A 43 0.97 24.45 -37.01
CA PRO A 43 1.51 25.74 -37.45
C PRO A 43 1.27 26.02 -38.94
N GLU A 44 1.36 25.00 -39.79
CA GLU A 44 1.15 25.10 -41.24
C GLU A 44 -0.33 24.97 -41.63
N ARG A 45 -1.11 24.20 -40.87
CA ARG A 45 -2.52 23.89 -41.13
C ARG A 45 -3.38 24.18 -39.91
N ARG A 46 -3.60 25.45 -39.59
CA ARG A 46 -4.33 25.91 -38.38
C ARG A 46 -5.73 25.31 -38.16
N ARG A 47 -6.36 24.75 -39.20
CA ARG A 47 -7.66 24.04 -39.10
C ARG A 47 -7.54 22.57 -38.70
N ARG A 48 -6.34 22.08 -38.39
CA ARG A 48 -6.09 20.70 -37.96
C ARG A 48 -5.27 20.70 -36.67
N PRO A 49 -5.46 19.71 -35.79
CA PRO A 49 -4.60 19.52 -34.64
C PRO A 49 -3.18 19.19 -35.09
N MET A 50 -2.20 19.67 -34.33
CA MET A 50 -0.80 19.28 -34.48
C MET A 50 -0.61 17.80 -34.12
N PHE A 51 -1.29 17.34 -33.07
CA PHE A 51 -1.23 15.96 -32.56
C PHE A 51 -2.59 15.26 -32.71
N PRO A 52 -2.93 14.72 -33.91
CA PRO A 52 -4.23 14.09 -34.14
C PRO A 52 -4.46 12.82 -33.30
N ASN A 53 -3.40 12.12 -32.90
CA ASN A 53 -3.50 10.90 -32.10
C ASN A 53 -4.07 11.18 -30.69
N CYS A 54 -3.74 12.31 -30.08
CA CYS A 54 -4.32 12.73 -28.80
C CYS A 54 -5.84 12.93 -28.92
N LEU A 55 -6.30 13.53 -30.03
CA LEU A 55 -7.73 13.72 -30.31
C LEU A 55 -8.46 12.38 -30.53
N ILE A 56 -7.84 11.45 -31.26
CA ILE A 56 -8.38 10.10 -31.46
C ILE A 56 -8.47 9.34 -30.14
N TRP A 57 -7.46 9.45 -29.28
CA TRP A 57 -7.47 8.83 -27.97
C TRP A 57 -8.68 9.29 -27.14
N MET A 58 -8.96 10.60 -27.11
CA MET A 58 -10.09 11.14 -26.37
C MET A 58 -11.43 10.58 -26.86
N LEU A 59 -11.61 10.43 -28.17
CA LEU A 59 -12.84 9.84 -28.74
C LEU A 59 -13.06 8.39 -28.31
N ARG A 60 -11.98 7.67 -28.01
CA ARG A 60 -11.98 6.23 -27.65
C ARG A 60 -11.99 5.95 -26.16
N ASN A 61 -11.64 6.92 -25.31
CA ASN A 61 -11.42 6.73 -23.88
C ASN A 61 -12.42 7.50 -23.00
N GLN A 62 -13.61 7.81 -23.53
CA GLN A 62 -14.73 8.28 -22.72
C GLN A 62 -15.40 7.06 -22.07
N ASN A 63 -15.66 7.11 -20.78
CA ASN A 63 -16.38 6.02 -20.11
C ASN A 63 -17.88 6.04 -20.43
N ASP A 64 -18.58 4.96 -20.07
CA ASP A 64 -20.02 4.82 -20.33
C ASP A 64 -20.87 5.88 -19.61
N GLY A 65 -20.39 6.38 -18.47
CA GLY A 65 -21.00 7.48 -17.72
C GLY A 65 -20.83 8.86 -18.35
N GLY A 66 -20.01 8.98 -19.40
CA GLY A 66 -19.75 10.21 -20.13
C GLY A 66 -18.58 11.04 -19.62
N SER A 67 -17.85 10.62 -18.58
CA SER A 67 -16.64 11.30 -18.13
C SER A 67 -15.36 10.77 -18.77
N TRP A 68 -14.29 11.55 -18.61
CA TRP A 68 -12.91 11.14 -18.85
C TRP A 68 -12.13 11.21 -17.54
N GLY A 69 -11.13 10.34 -17.39
CA GLY A 69 -10.41 10.14 -16.15
C GLY A 69 -10.76 8.80 -15.51
N GLU A 70 -10.44 8.65 -14.23
CA GLU A 70 -10.71 7.42 -13.50
C GLU A 70 -12.23 7.17 -13.32
N LEU A 71 -12.61 5.94 -12.99
CA LEU A 71 -14.03 5.57 -12.83
C LEU A 71 -14.69 6.22 -11.60
N ASP A 72 -13.90 6.70 -10.64
CA ASP A 72 -14.38 7.29 -9.40
C ASP A 72 -14.90 8.73 -9.63
N LEU A 73 -16.01 9.07 -8.98
CA LEU A 73 -16.60 10.42 -9.02
C LEU A 73 -15.78 11.43 -8.19
N THR A 74 -14.70 11.93 -8.78
CA THR A 74 -13.73 12.86 -8.17
C THR A 74 -13.68 14.22 -8.86
N ILE A 75 -13.01 15.18 -8.21
CA ILE A 75 -12.72 16.51 -8.78
C ILE A 75 -11.82 16.43 -10.02
N ASP A 76 -10.90 15.47 -10.09
CA ASP A 76 -10.04 15.20 -11.25
C ASP A 76 -10.87 14.80 -12.48
N CYS A 77 -11.93 14.01 -12.28
CA CYS A 77 -12.84 13.64 -13.35
C CYS A 77 -13.63 14.84 -13.90
N LEU A 78 -13.95 15.83 -13.07
CA LEU A 78 -14.62 17.05 -13.52
C LEU A 78 -13.70 17.88 -14.44
N THR A 79 -12.46 18.11 -14.02
CA THR A 79 -11.49 18.90 -14.81
C THR A 79 -11.09 18.17 -16.09
N ALA A 80 -10.86 16.85 -16.03
CA ALA A 80 -10.57 16.03 -17.20
C ALA A 80 -11.72 16.04 -18.21
N THR A 81 -12.96 15.82 -17.75
CA THR A 81 -14.15 15.82 -18.63
C THR A 81 -14.37 17.19 -19.26
N LEU A 82 -14.21 18.26 -18.49
CA LEU A 82 -14.31 19.62 -18.99
C LEU A 82 -13.23 19.92 -20.05
N ALA A 83 -11.97 19.57 -19.78
CA ALA A 83 -10.89 19.71 -20.75
C ALA A 83 -11.17 18.93 -22.04
N CYS A 84 -11.61 17.68 -21.92
CA CYS A 84 -11.89 16.84 -23.08
C CYS A 84 -13.03 17.38 -23.94
N THR A 85 -14.12 17.84 -23.33
CA THR A 85 -15.25 18.44 -24.05
C THR A 85 -14.85 19.73 -24.77
N ILE A 86 -14.02 20.58 -24.16
CA ILE A 86 -13.47 21.80 -24.79
C ILE A 86 -12.58 21.46 -26.00
N ALA A 87 -11.72 20.46 -25.88
CA ALA A 87 -10.83 20.05 -26.96
C ALA A 87 -11.60 19.44 -28.15
N LEU A 88 -12.60 18.59 -27.89
CA LEU A 88 -13.50 18.07 -28.93
C LEU A 88 -14.28 19.19 -29.62
N LYS A 89 -14.78 20.16 -28.85
CA LYS A 89 -15.47 21.34 -29.36
C LYS A 89 -14.56 22.22 -30.22
N THR A 90 -13.30 22.39 -29.81
CA THR A 90 -12.30 23.19 -30.55
C THR A 90 -12.13 22.70 -31.99
N TRP A 91 -12.23 21.39 -32.23
CA TRP A 91 -12.12 20.78 -33.55
C TRP A 91 -13.47 20.44 -34.20
N ASN A 92 -14.59 20.72 -33.53
CA ASN A 92 -15.95 20.35 -33.96
C ASN A 92 -16.09 18.85 -34.32
N VAL A 93 -15.54 17.98 -33.46
CA VAL A 93 -15.64 16.51 -33.60
C VAL A 93 -16.28 15.88 -32.35
N GLY A 94 -16.72 14.62 -32.45
CA GLY A 94 -17.18 13.87 -31.28
C GLY A 94 -18.44 14.44 -30.61
N TYR A 95 -19.43 14.89 -31.40
CA TYR A 95 -20.65 15.51 -30.87
C TYR A 95 -21.34 14.67 -29.78
N ILE A 96 -21.45 13.35 -29.99
CA ILE A 96 -22.02 12.42 -29.02
C ILE A 96 -21.20 12.42 -27.72
N ASN A 97 -19.87 12.43 -27.83
CA ASN A 97 -19.00 12.47 -26.67
C ASN A 97 -19.15 13.80 -25.90
N ILE A 98 -19.25 14.93 -26.60
CA ILE A 98 -19.51 16.24 -26.00
C ILE A 98 -20.84 16.23 -25.24
N GLU A 99 -21.91 15.73 -25.86
CA GLU A 99 -23.24 15.67 -25.22
C GLU A 99 -23.21 14.82 -23.95
N LYS A 100 -22.57 13.65 -23.99
CA LYS A 100 -22.38 12.77 -22.83
C LYS A 100 -21.57 13.47 -21.72
N GLY A 101 -20.48 14.14 -22.08
CA GLY A 101 -19.63 14.87 -21.13
C GLY A 101 -20.35 16.02 -20.43
N LEU A 102 -21.15 16.79 -21.19
CA LEU A 102 -21.98 17.86 -20.60
C LEU A 102 -23.03 17.29 -19.64
N LYS A 103 -23.71 16.20 -20.03
CA LYS A 103 -24.67 15.51 -19.13
C LYS A 103 -24.00 15.03 -17.86
N PHE A 104 -22.79 14.50 -17.95
CA PHE A 104 -22.01 14.10 -16.78
C PHE A 104 -21.72 15.28 -15.86
N LEU A 105 -21.18 16.39 -16.40
CA LEU A 105 -20.86 17.59 -15.63
C LEU A 105 -22.12 18.15 -14.93
N HIS A 106 -23.24 18.29 -15.65
CA HIS A 106 -24.51 18.75 -15.08
C HIS A 106 -24.99 17.89 -13.92
N ALA A 107 -24.90 16.56 -14.05
CA ALA A 107 -25.45 15.64 -13.07
C ALA A 107 -24.60 15.47 -11.79
N HIS A 108 -23.31 15.84 -11.86
CA HIS A 108 -22.33 15.46 -10.84
C HIS A 108 -21.50 16.60 -10.25
N THR A 109 -21.32 17.74 -10.93
CA THR A 109 -20.47 18.83 -10.41
C THR A 109 -20.87 19.25 -9.00
N GLU A 110 -22.14 19.58 -8.76
CA GLU A 110 -22.60 19.99 -7.42
C GLU A 110 -22.41 18.89 -6.38
N LYS A 111 -22.74 17.64 -6.71
CA LYS A 111 -22.59 16.50 -5.78
C LYS A 111 -21.14 16.26 -5.38
N VAL A 112 -20.21 16.34 -6.33
CA VAL A 112 -18.78 16.16 -6.06
C VAL A 112 -18.25 17.32 -5.22
N LEU A 113 -18.62 18.56 -5.55
CA LEU A 113 -18.15 19.73 -4.81
C LEU A 113 -18.70 19.78 -3.38
N MET A 114 -19.96 19.40 -3.17
CA MET A 114 -20.53 19.28 -1.81
C MET A 114 -19.81 18.24 -0.96
N LYS A 115 -19.20 17.18 -1.54
CA LYS A 115 -18.41 16.23 -0.72
C LYS A 115 -17.15 16.84 -0.12
N HIS A 116 -16.64 17.94 -0.69
CA HIS A 116 -15.40 18.60 -0.27
C HIS A 116 -15.64 19.77 0.72
N HIS A 117 -16.66 19.68 1.58
CA HIS A 117 -16.97 20.69 2.60
C HIS A 117 -15.80 21.05 3.57
N GLY A 118 -14.71 20.27 3.59
CA GLY A 118 -13.46 20.54 4.33
C GLY A 118 -12.42 21.41 3.62
N GLY A 119 -12.71 21.90 2.41
CA GLY A 119 -11.83 22.78 1.63
C GLY A 119 -11.45 22.18 0.27
N ILE A 120 -11.63 22.97 -0.79
CA ILE A 120 -11.29 22.60 -2.16
C ILE A 120 -9.78 22.77 -2.38
N PRO A 121 -9.08 21.81 -3.01
CA PRO A 121 -7.64 21.95 -3.27
C PRO A 121 -7.32 23.19 -4.11
N ARG A 122 -6.19 23.84 -3.79
CA ARG A 122 -5.72 25.07 -4.46
C ARG A 122 -5.68 24.92 -5.98
N TRP A 123 -5.11 23.82 -6.47
CA TRP A 123 -4.99 23.55 -7.90
C TRP A 123 -6.36 23.53 -8.60
N PHE A 124 -7.37 22.92 -7.97
CA PHE A 124 -8.71 22.81 -8.53
C PHE A 124 -9.42 24.17 -8.54
N ALA A 125 -9.26 24.95 -7.46
CA ALA A 125 -9.77 26.31 -7.39
C ALA A 125 -9.21 27.22 -8.50
N ILE A 126 -7.98 26.97 -8.97
CA ILE A 126 -7.39 27.70 -10.11
C ILE A 126 -7.86 27.13 -11.45
N ILE A 127 -7.74 25.81 -11.64
CA ILE A 127 -7.99 25.16 -12.94
C ILE A 127 -9.46 25.21 -13.33
N PHE A 128 -10.37 24.80 -12.43
CA PHE A 128 -11.77 24.56 -12.79
C PHE A 128 -12.48 25.82 -13.31
N PRO A 129 -12.38 26.99 -12.63
CA PRO A 129 -12.94 28.24 -13.16
C PRO A 129 -12.32 28.68 -14.48
N GLY A 130 -10.99 28.57 -14.62
CA GLY A 130 -10.29 28.92 -15.86
C GLY A 130 -10.73 28.08 -17.06
N MET A 131 -11.03 26.80 -16.82
CA MET A 131 -11.56 25.91 -17.86
C MET A 131 -13.01 26.25 -18.23
N LEU A 132 -13.86 26.68 -17.29
CA LEU A 132 -15.21 27.15 -17.60
C LEU A 132 -15.19 28.43 -18.44
N GLU A 133 -14.28 29.36 -18.13
CA GLU A 133 -14.05 30.56 -18.94
C GLU A 133 -13.60 30.21 -20.37
N LEU A 134 -12.67 29.25 -20.50
CA LEU A 134 -12.22 28.75 -21.80
C LEU A 134 -13.35 28.08 -22.59
N ALA A 135 -14.18 27.26 -21.94
CA ALA A 135 -15.34 26.63 -22.57
C ALA A 135 -16.29 27.67 -23.17
N LYS A 136 -16.62 28.71 -22.38
CA LYS A 136 -17.45 29.83 -22.85
C LYS A 136 -16.82 30.56 -24.03
N ALA A 137 -15.51 30.84 -23.99
CA ALA A 137 -14.78 31.46 -25.09
C ALA A 137 -14.79 30.62 -26.39
N LYS A 138 -14.92 29.29 -26.27
CA LYS A 138 -15.05 28.34 -27.39
C LYS A 138 -16.50 28.09 -27.82
N GLY A 139 -17.47 28.82 -27.25
CA GLY A 139 -18.89 28.66 -27.56
C GLY A 139 -19.49 27.35 -27.03
N LEU A 140 -18.99 26.87 -25.88
CA LEU A 140 -19.53 25.73 -25.15
C LEU A 140 -20.18 26.23 -23.85
N GLU A 141 -21.51 26.22 -23.80
CA GLU A 141 -22.24 26.57 -22.57
C GLU A 141 -22.32 25.35 -21.66
N VAL A 142 -21.42 25.28 -20.69
CA VAL A 142 -21.36 24.17 -19.73
C VAL A 142 -22.49 24.26 -18.71
N PHE A 143 -22.94 25.44 -18.30
CA PHE A 143 -24.07 25.59 -17.37
C PHE A 143 -25.05 26.66 -17.90
N PRO A 144 -26.02 26.28 -18.75
CA PRO A 144 -26.90 27.25 -19.43
C PRO A 144 -27.85 27.98 -18.47
N GLN A 145 -28.09 27.44 -17.28
CA GLN A 145 -28.95 28.04 -16.25
C GLN A 145 -28.16 28.95 -15.28
N GLY A 146 -26.87 29.17 -15.52
CA GLY A 146 -25.98 29.88 -14.60
C GLY A 146 -25.22 28.95 -13.66
N TYR A 147 -24.33 29.52 -12.86
CA TYR A 147 -23.55 28.78 -11.87
C TYR A 147 -24.37 28.55 -10.59
N THR A 148 -24.18 27.40 -9.95
CA THR A 148 -24.72 27.16 -8.62
C THR A 148 -23.87 27.94 -7.59
N GLY A 149 -24.42 28.20 -6.39
CA GLY A 149 -23.68 28.89 -5.34
C GLY A 149 -22.33 28.23 -5.01
N VAL A 150 -22.26 26.89 -5.05
CA VAL A 150 -21.01 26.14 -4.83
C VAL A 150 -19.97 26.40 -5.91
N VAL A 151 -20.39 26.57 -7.17
CA VAL A 151 -19.48 26.92 -8.26
C VAL A 151 -19.02 28.36 -8.13
N GLU A 152 -19.91 29.28 -7.75
CA GLU A 152 -19.55 30.69 -7.46
C GLU A 152 -18.54 30.80 -6.32
N ASP A 153 -18.66 29.96 -5.28
CA ASP A 153 -17.71 29.90 -4.17
C ASP A 153 -16.30 29.53 -4.65
N ILE A 154 -16.17 28.66 -5.66
CA ILE A 154 -14.86 28.32 -6.25
C ILE A 154 -14.26 29.53 -6.97
N PHE A 155 -15.06 30.28 -7.73
CA PHE A 155 -14.61 31.53 -8.34
C PHE A 155 -14.14 32.53 -7.28
N ASN A 156 -14.89 32.67 -6.18
CA ASN A 156 -14.51 33.52 -5.07
C ASN A 156 -13.19 33.07 -4.44
N GLU A 157 -12.97 31.76 -4.30
CA GLU A 157 -11.73 31.21 -3.77
C GLU A 157 -10.53 31.46 -4.69
N ARG A 158 -10.71 31.32 -6.01
CA ARG A 158 -9.69 31.67 -7.02
C ARG A 158 -9.26 33.13 -6.92
N GLU A 159 -10.22 34.04 -6.76
CA GLU A 159 -9.94 35.46 -6.60
C GLU A 159 -9.18 35.78 -5.31
N LYS A 160 -9.48 35.06 -4.20
CA LYS A 160 -8.68 35.17 -2.98
C LYS A 160 -7.25 34.70 -3.19
N ILE A 161 -7.07 33.57 -3.90
CA ILE A 161 -5.75 33.03 -4.24
C ILE A 161 -4.93 34.06 -5.02
N PHE A 162 -5.50 34.67 -6.07
CA PHE A 162 -4.80 35.68 -6.87
C PHE A 162 -4.42 36.92 -6.05
N LYS A 163 -5.35 37.45 -5.23
CA LYS A 163 -5.06 38.61 -4.36
C LYS A 163 -3.99 38.31 -3.31
N MET A 164 -4.01 37.10 -2.76
CA MET A 164 -3.01 36.69 -1.78
C MET A 164 -1.61 36.68 -2.42
N GLU A 165 -1.48 36.15 -3.63
CA GLU A 165 -0.20 36.16 -4.35
C GLU A 165 0.30 37.55 -4.74
N GLU A 166 -0.59 38.47 -5.11
CA GLU A 166 -0.23 39.87 -5.38
C GLU A 166 0.30 40.61 -4.13
N THR A 167 -0.12 40.18 -2.94
CA THR A 167 0.19 40.86 -1.67
C THR A 167 1.33 40.20 -0.87
N SER A 168 1.61 38.92 -1.12
CA SER A 168 2.69 38.17 -0.46
C SER A 168 4.05 38.41 -1.13
N CYS A 169 4.99 39.01 -0.42
CA CYS A 169 6.40 39.15 -0.86
C CYS A 169 7.25 37.87 -0.68
N GLY A 170 6.67 36.70 -0.45
CA GLY A 170 7.39 35.46 -0.13
C GLY A 170 6.68 34.22 -0.66
N GLY A 171 7.43 33.37 -1.37
CA GLY A 171 6.97 32.20 -2.13
C GLY A 171 6.55 31.01 -1.27
N HIS A 172 5.46 31.16 -0.52
CA HIS A 172 4.93 30.10 0.34
C HIS A 172 4.08 29.07 -0.41
N HIS A 173 3.70 29.28 -1.67
CA HIS A 173 2.87 28.35 -2.46
C HIS A 173 3.52 28.00 -3.81
N LEU A 174 3.04 26.92 -4.45
CA LEU A 174 3.36 26.65 -5.86
C LEU A 174 2.96 27.86 -6.74
N PRO A 175 3.81 28.28 -7.69
CA PRO A 175 3.63 29.49 -8.47
C PRO A 175 2.47 29.32 -9.44
N LEU A 176 1.70 30.39 -9.66
CA LEU A 176 0.59 30.36 -10.63
C LEU A 176 1.03 29.97 -12.03
N SER A 177 2.28 30.24 -12.41
CA SER A 177 2.85 29.85 -13.70
C SER A 177 2.78 28.34 -13.96
N LEU A 178 2.70 27.51 -12.91
CA LEU A 178 2.41 26.09 -13.05
C LEU A 178 1.08 25.89 -13.80
N TYR A 179 0.04 26.64 -13.44
CA TYR A 179 -1.32 26.55 -14.00
C TYR A 179 -1.56 27.50 -15.19
N LEU A 180 -0.50 27.85 -15.94
CA LEU A 180 -0.52 28.84 -17.03
C LEU A 180 -1.73 28.70 -17.96
N GLU A 181 -2.11 27.47 -18.27
CA GLU A 181 -3.22 27.11 -19.14
C GLU A 181 -4.60 27.57 -18.64
N ALA A 182 -4.75 27.67 -17.32
CA ALA A 182 -5.98 28.09 -16.65
C ALA A 182 -5.92 29.53 -16.12
N LEU A 183 -4.82 30.26 -16.29
CA LEU A 183 -4.73 31.65 -15.85
C LEU A 183 -5.47 32.60 -16.80
N PRO A 184 -6.13 33.66 -16.29
CA PRO A 184 -6.62 34.77 -17.11
C PRO A 184 -5.46 35.51 -17.79
N ALA A 185 -5.70 36.15 -18.93
CA ALA A 185 -4.66 36.80 -19.74
C ALA A 185 -3.81 37.83 -18.95
N ILE A 186 -4.41 38.52 -17.98
CA ILE A 186 -3.73 39.50 -17.11
C ILE A 186 -2.66 38.86 -16.21
N TYR A 187 -2.80 37.58 -15.87
CA TYR A 187 -1.90 36.83 -14.98
C TYR A 187 -0.85 35.99 -15.73
N ARG A 188 -0.91 35.92 -17.07
CA ARG A 188 0.03 35.10 -17.87
C ARG A 188 1.40 35.75 -18.06
N GLY A 189 1.55 37.05 -17.78
CA GLY A 189 2.80 37.78 -18.00
C GLY A 189 3.14 37.97 -19.49
N LYS A 190 4.35 38.50 -19.76
CA LYS A 190 4.89 38.61 -21.12
C LYS A 190 5.53 37.29 -21.57
N HIS A 191 5.89 37.18 -22.85
CA HIS A 191 6.54 35.98 -23.40
C HIS A 191 7.80 35.57 -22.62
N GLU A 192 8.61 36.55 -22.21
CA GLU A 192 9.82 36.33 -21.41
C GLU A 192 9.51 35.80 -20.00
N ASP A 193 8.42 36.25 -19.39
CA ASP A 193 8.00 35.82 -18.05
C ASP A 193 7.49 34.36 -18.05
N ILE A 194 6.80 33.97 -19.13
CA ILE A 194 6.31 32.60 -19.32
C ILE A 194 7.50 31.63 -19.43
N LEU A 195 8.49 31.98 -20.24
CA LEU A 195 9.64 31.11 -20.53
C LEU A 195 10.69 31.11 -19.40
N LYS A 196 10.57 31.98 -18.38
CA LYS A 196 11.46 32.00 -17.22
C LYS A 196 11.51 30.68 -16.46
N HIS A 197 10.43 29.90 -16.50
CA HIS A 197 10.31 28.62 -15.82
C HIS A 197 10.51 27.41 -16.75
N LYS A 198 11.01 27.63 -17.98
CA LYS A 198 11.33 26.58 -18.94
C LYS A 198 12.58 25.81 -18.47
N ARG A 199 12.51 24.48 -18.52
CA ARG A 199 13.61 23.57 -18.18
C ARG A 199 14.47 23.26 -19.41
N GLU A 200 15.60 22.59 -19.16
CA GLU A 200 16.53 22.16 -20.22
C GLU A 200 15.88 21.21 -21.24
N ASP A 201 14.88 20.44 -20.82
CA ASP A 201 14.11 19.54 -21.67
C ASP A 201 13.02 20.24 -22.50
N GLY A 202 12.90 21.57 -22.39
CA GLY A 202 11.89 22.38 -23.08
C GLY A 202 10.52 22.43 -22.37
N SER A 203 10.33 21.67 -21.28
CA SER A 203 9.08 21.65 -20.53
C SER A 203 8.93 22.86 -19.61
N LEU A 204 7.69 23.23 -19.31
CA LEU A 204 7.35 24.04 -18.16
C LEU A 204 6.90 23.12 -17.03
N PHE A 205 7.70 23.05 -15.96
CA PHE A 205 7.41 22.24 -14.75
C PHE A 205 7.13 20.75 -15.04
N HIS A 206 7.71 20.18 -16.11
CA HIS A 206 7.39 18.83 -16.58
C HIS A 206 5.90 18.61 -16.93
N SER A 207 5.10 19.68 -17.04
CA SER A 207 3.66 19.59 -17.31
C SER A 207 3.36 19.75 -18.80
N PRO A 208 2.72 18.75 -19.45
CA PRO A 208 2.32 18.88 -20.85
C PRO A 208 1.36 20.03 -21.14
N SER A 209 0.42 20.33 -20.25
CA SER A 209 -0.62 21.36 -20.40
C SER A 209 -0.06 22.76 -20.25
N ALA A 210 0.83 22.98 -19.28
CA ALA A 210 1.55 24.25 -19.15
C ALA A 210 2.40 24.49 -20.39
N THR A 211 3.13 23.47 -20.84
CA THR A 211 4.01 23.54 -22.01
C THR A 211 3.22 23.73 -23.31
N ALA A 212 2.08 23.05 -23.47
CA ALA A 212 1.17 23.24 -24.59
C ALA A 212 0.63 24.68 -24.65
N CYS A 213 0.23 25.25 -23.51
CA CYS A 213 -0.23 26.63 -23.47
C CYS A 213 0.91 27.62 -23.76
N ALA A 214 2.09 27.41 -23.19
CA ALA A 214 3.29 28.21 -23.48
C ALA A 214 3.60 28.20 -24.97
N PHE A 215 3.67 27.03 -25.60
CA PHE A 215 3.88 26.90 -27.04
C PHE A 215 2.81 27.63 -27.87
N MET A 216 1.53 27.50 -27.51
CA MET A 216 0.45 28.20 -28.22
C MET A 216 0.53 29.73 -28.12
N ILE A 217 1.15 30.27 -27.06
CA ILE A 217 1.33 31.71 -26.85
C ILE A 217 2.61 32.22 -27.52
N THR A 218 3.73 31.52 -27.31
CA THR A 218 5.07 32.02 -27.66
C THR A 218 5.59 31.48 -28.99
N GLY A 219 5.14 30.30 -29.42
CA GLY A 219 5.70 29.57 -30.56
C GLY A 219 7.11 29.02 -30.33
N ASP A 220 7.55 28.89 -29.08
CA ASP A 220 8.89 28.44 -28.69
C ASP A 220 9.24 27.04 -29.24
N GLY A 221 10.45 26.90 -29.79
CA GLY A 221 10.92 25.67 -30.42
C GLY A 221 11.14 24.53 -29.43
N ASP A 222 11.70 24.82 -28.26
CA ASP A 222 12.01 23.79 -27.25
C ASP A 222 10.73 23.21 -26.66
N CYS A 223 9.72 24.06 -26.38
CA CYS A 223 8.39 23.59 -25.97
C CYS A 223 7.78 22.63 -27.01
N LYS A 224 7.99 22.92 -28.30
CA LYS A 224 7.51 22.08 -29.39
C LYS A 224 8.22 20.73 -29.42
N GLU A 225 9.54 20.72 -29.30
CA GLU A 225 10.36 19.50 -29.27
C GLU A 225 9.97 18.59 -28.10
N TYR A 226 9.75 19.16 -26.92
CA TYR A 226 9.23 18.43 -25.76
C TYR A 226 7.87 17.75 -26.06
N LEU A 227 6.93 18.50 -26.65
CA LEU A 227 5.59 18.00 -26.97
C LEU A 227 5.61 16.93 -28.08
N GLU A 228 6.52 17.05 -29.04
CA GLU A 228 6.74 16.02 -30.07
C GLU A 228 7.34 14.75 -29.46
N ALA A 229 8.33 14.89 -28.58
CA ALA A 229 8.99 13.77 -27.90
C ALA A 229 8.02 12.97 -27.01
N ILE A 230 7.21 13.65 -26.19
CA ILE A 230 6.25 12.99 -25.30
C ILE A 230 5.14 12.28 -26.10
N VAL A 231 4.63 12.85 -27.18
CA VAL A 231 3.59 12.21 -28.01
C VAL A 231 4.16 11.03 -28.82
N GLN A 232 5.43 11.13 -29.26
CA GLN A 232 6.10 10.02 -29.93
C GLN A 232 6.33 8.84 -28.97
N ARG A 233 6.67 9.13 -27.72
CA ARG A 233 6.90 8.11 -26.68
C ARG A 233 5.60 7.53 -26.15
N CYS A 234 4.58 8.36 -25.92
CA CYS A 234 3.29 7.96 -25.39
C CYS A 234 2.28 7.87 -26.54
N GLY A 235 2.22 6.70 -27.20
CA GLY A 235 1.51 6.53 -28.48
C GLY A 235 0.02 6.86 -28.47
N HIS A 236 -0.63 6.90 -27.31
CA HIS A 236 -2.08 7.05 -27.16
C HIS A 236 -2.45 7.81 -25.88
N GLY A 237 -2.01 9.05 -25.71
CA GLY A 237 -2.30 9.89 -24.53
C GLY A 237 -1.02 10.24 -23.76
N VAL A 238 -0.97 11.42 -23.14
CA VAL A 238 0.22 11.90 -22.42
C VAL A 238 0.03 11.80 -20.90
N PRO A 239 1.11 11.55 -20.12
CA PRO A 239 1.02 11.44 -18.66
C PRO A 239 0.81 12.80 -17.97
N PRO A 240 0.47 12.82 -16.67
CA PRO A 240 0.38 14.03 -15.85
C PRO A 240 1.65 14.89 -15.81
N ALA A 241 2.82 14.24 -15.83
CA ALA A 241 4.11 14.91 -15.97
C ALA A 241 5.11 14.04 -16.74
N TYR A 242 6.08 14.69 -17.39
CA TYR A 242 7.15 14.02 -18.14
C TYR A 242 8.40 14.92 -18.26
N PRO A 243 9.62 14.35 -18.32
CA PRO A 243 9.95 12.96 -17.99
C PRO A 243 9.73 12.67 -16.50
N VAL A 244 9.39 11.41 -16.22
CA VAL A 244 9.45 10.86 -14.87
C VAL A 244 10.73 10.04 -14.76
N ASP A 245 11.39 10.13 -13.62
CA ASP A 245 12.57 9.33 -13.33
C ASP A 245 12.25 7.83 -13.44
N GLN A 246 13.02 7.10 -14.25
CA GLN A 246 12.82 5.67 -14.47
C GLN A 246 13.08 4.86 -13.20
N ASP A 247 14.06 5.27 -12.38
CA ASP A 247 14.36 4.58 -11.14
C ASP A 247 13.24 4.79 -10.13
N LEU A 248 12.59 5.95 -10.13
CA LEU A 248 11.37 6.16 -9.33
C LEU A 248 10.25 5.21 -9.76
N ILE A 249 10.00 5.04 -11.06
CA ILE A 249 8.97 4.10 -11.53
C ILE A 249 9.33 2.66 -11.12
N LYS A 250 10.59 2.24 -11.28
CA LYS A 250 11.04 0.92 -10.82
C LYS A 250 10.86 0.73 -9.32
N LEU A 251 11.24 1.72 -8.50
CA LEU A 251 11.07 1.70 -7.05
C LEU A 251 9.59 1.50 -6.67
N CYS A 252 8.70 2.26 -7.30
CA CYS A 252 7.25 2.13 -7.10
C CYS A 252 6.75 0.74 -7.51
N MET A 253 7.18 0.20 -8.65
CA MET A 253 6.77 -1.14 -9.10
C MET A 253 7.28 -2.25 -8.17
N MET A 254 8.51 -2.14 -7.66
CA MET A 254 9.05 -3.09 -6.69
C MET A 254 8.28 -3.04 -5.36
N ASP A 255 8.04 -1.83 -4.83
CA ASP A 255 7.22 -1.67 -3.62
C ASP A 255 5.80 -2.21 -3.85
N HIS A 256 5.22 -1.97 -5.03
CA HIS A 256 3.91 -2.51 -5.40
C HIS A 256 3.88 -4.04 -5.34
N LEU A 257 4.84 -4.71 -5.98
CA LEU A 257 4.95 -6.17 -5.96
C LEU A 257 5.14 -6.71 -4.54
N MET A 258 5.90 -6.00 -3.69
CA MET A 258 6.08 -6.36 -2.28
C MET A 258 4.77 -6.21 -1.49
N ARG A 259 4.04 -5.10 -1.65
CA ARG A 259 2.75 -4.84 -0.97
C ARG A 259 1.65 -5.79 -1.44
N LEU A 260 1.72 -6.31 -2.67
CA LEU A 260 0.87 -7.39 -3.18
C LEU A 260 1.25 -8.79 -2.66
N GLY A 261 2.33 -8.90 -1.89
CA GLY A 261 2.85 -10.19 -1.41
C GLY A 261 3.51 -11.05 -2.49
N CYS A 262 3.91 -10.44 -3.62
CA CYS A 262 4.52 -11.13 -4.76
C CYS A 262 6.05 -10.99 -4.83
N GLY A 263 6.66 -10.15 -4.00
CA GLY A 263 8.09 -9.84 -4.08
C GLY A 263 9.03 -11.05 -4.02
N GLU A 264 8.64 -12.14 -3.35
CA GLU A 264 9.45 -13.36 -3.23
C GLU A 264 9.76 -14.03 -4.57
N HIS A 265 8.83 -13.93 -5.54
CA HIS A 265 8.99 -14.50 -6.88
C HIS A 265 10.06 -13.77 -7.70
N PHE A 266 10.51 -12.60 -7.22
CA PHE A 266 11.45 -11.71 -7.89
C PHE A 266 12.64 -11.37 -6.99
N THR A 267 12.98 -12.23 -6.02
CA THR A 267 14.03 -11.94 -5.02
C THR A 267 15.37 -11.59 -5.66
N LYS A 268 15.74 -12.27 -6.75
CA LYS A 268 16.99 -12.00 -7.46
C LYS A 268 16.92 -10.68 -8.21
N GLU A 269 15.84 -10.46 -8.96
CA GLU A 269 15.65 -9.28 -9.80
C GLU A 269 15.56 -8.00 -8.95
N ILE A 270 14.85 -8.07 -7.82
CA ILE A 270 14.79 -6.99 -6.84
C ILE A 270 16.16 -6.78 -6.20
N GLY A 271 16.88 -7.85 -5.83
CA GLY A 271 18.25 -7.75 -5.31
C GLY A 271 19.20 -7.02 -6.26
N ASP A 272 19.25 -7.46 -7.52
CA ASP A 272 20.09 -6.85 -8.57
C ASP A 272 19.71 -5.36 -8.78
N ALA A 273 18.43 -5.02 -8.73
CA ALA A 273 17.95 -3.64 -8.83
C ALA A 273 18.31 -2.79 -7.60
N MET A 274 18.19 -3.35 -6.39
CA MET A 274 18.57 -2.68 -5.14
C MET A 274 20.06 -2.39 -5.09
N ASP A 275 20.90 -3.32 -5.53
CA ASP A 275 22.35 -3.10 -5.61
C ASP A 275 22.68 -1.92 -6.55
N HIS A 276 22.04 -1.86 -7.73
CA HIS A 276 22.24 -0.73 -8.65
C HIS A 276 21.81 0.60 -8.04
N ILE A 277 20.63 0.63 -7.41
CA ILE A 277 20.09 1.83 -6.75
C ILE A 277 20.97 2.24 -5.57
N TYR A 278 21.49 1.28 -4.81
CA TYR A 278 22.43 1.52 -3.71
C TYR A 278 23.71 2.18 -4.22
N TRP A 279 24.27 1.71 -5.33
CA TRP A 279 25.45 2.33 -5.95
C TRP A 279 25.19 3.79 -6.29
N ASN A 280 24.09 4.09 -7.02
CA ASN A 280 23.72 5.47 -7.35
C ASN A 280 23.50 6.30 -6.08
N TRP A 281 22.83 5.72 -5.07
CA TRP A 281 22.60 6.34 -3.77
C TRP A 281 23.88 6.65 -3.00
N VAL A 282 24.99 5.94 -3.20
CA VAL A 282 26.25 6.26 -2.52
C VAL A 282 27.09 7.23 -3.34
N THR A 283 27.04 7.15 -4.66
CA THR A 283 27.91 7.95 -5.56
C THR A 283 27.35 9.32 -5.90
N GLU A 284 26.02 9.48 -5.97
CA GLU A 284 25.41 10.74 -6.37
C GLU A 284 25.34 11.72 -5.20
N GLU A 285 25.78 12.95 -5.43
CA GLU A 285 25.57 14.06 -4.50
C GLU A 285 24.11 14.48 -4.50
N LEU A 286 23.55 14.76 -3.31
CA LEU A 286 22.23 15.36 -3.17
C LEU A 286 22.19 16.71 -3.91
N GLN A 287 21.45 16.76 -5.01
CA GLN A 287 21.19 18.01 -5.69
C GLN A 287 19.90 18.64 -5.12
N PRO A 288 19.93 19.92 -4.73
CA PRO A 288 18.73 20.62 -4.32
C PRO A 288 17.80 20.75 -5.53
N SER A 289 16.63 20.12 -5.47
CA SER A 289 15.63 20.28 -6.53
C SER A 289 14.92 21.62 -6.39
N ASN A 290 14.29 22.06 -7.49
CA ASN A 290 13.36 23.18 -7.44
C ASN A 290 12.23 22.89 -6.44
N VAL A 291 11.69 23.94 -5.81
CA VAL A 291 10.60 23.83 -4.81
C VAL A 291 9.39 23.03 -5.34
N HIS A 292 9.15 23.04 -6.65
CA HIS A 292 8.04 22.29 -7.29
C HIS A 292 8.24 20.78 -7.33
N ASP A 293 9.48 20.31 -7.34
CA ASP A 293 9.79 18.88 -7.34
C ASP A 293 9.99 18.35 -5.91
N LEU A 294 9.89 19.23 -4.90
CA LEU A 294 10.14 18.91 -3.49
C LEU A 294 9.28 17.72 -2.99
N PRO A 295 7.95 17.66 -3.23
CA PRO A 295 7.16 16.50 -2.83
C PRO A 295 7.65 15.19 -3.46
N LEU A 296 7.99 15.21 -4.75
CA LEU A 296 8.43 14.05 -5.50
C LEU A 296 9.83 13.59 -5.07
N GLN A 297 10.73 14.52 -4.81
CA GLN A 297 12.08 14.23 -4.29
C GLN A 297 12.01 13.61 -2.91
N ILE A 298 11.23 14.20 -1.98
CA ILE A 298 11.03 13.63 -0.64
C ILE A 298 10.43 12.22 -0.75
N PHE A 299 9.40 12.04 -1.59
CA PHE A 299 8.81 10.72 -1.81
C PHE A 299 9.84 9.70 -2.33
N LYS A 300 10.63 10.05 -3.36
CA LYS A 300 11.67 9.20 -3.93
C LYS A 300 12.73 8.84 -2.89
N ASP A 301 13.24 9.82 -2.15
CA ASP A 301 14.32 9.62 -1.17
C ASP A 301 13.89 8.65 -0.07
N PHE A 302 12.68 8.85 0.49
CA PHE A 302 12.18 8.00 1.57
C PHE A 302 11.73 6.61 1.10
N LEU A 303 11.19 6.49 -0.12
CA LEU A 303 10.91 5.18 -0.72
C LEU A 303 12.20 4.41 -0.99
N THR A 304 13.21 5.07 -1.56
CA THR A 304 14.54 4.48 -1.80
C THR A 304 15.15 4.02 -0.49
N PHE A 305 15.11 4.87 0.54
CA PHE A 305 15.62 4.53 1.86
C PHE A 305 14.93 3.30 2.44
N GLN A 306 13.59 3.29 2.40
CA GLN A 306 12.80 2.20 2.95
C GLN A 306 13.14 0.88 2.26
N LEU A 307 13.21 0.86 0.94
CA LEU A 307 13.50 -0.34 0.16
C LEU A 307 14.94 -0.83 0.35
N LEU A 308 15.93 0.06 0.29
CA LEU A 308 17.33 -0.29 0.54
C LEU A 308 17.51 -0.90 1.94
N ARG A 309 16.90 -0.30 2.96
CA ARG A 309 16.98 -0.80 4.34
C ARG A 309 16.29 -2.15 4.51
N LYS A 310 15.13 -2.37 3.88
CA LYS A 310 14.46 -3.68 3.88
C LYS A 310 15.28 -4.77 3.16
N HIS A 311 16.20 -4.40 2.28
CA HIS A 311 17.04 -5.31 1.51
C HIS A 311 18.47 -5.47 2.04
N GLY A 312 18.74 -5.07 3.29
CA GLY A 312 20.03 -5.36 3.93
C GLY A 312 21.02 -4.19 3.95
N HIS A 313 20.76 -3.10 3.22
CA HIS A 313 21.69 -2.00 3.10
C HIS A 313 21.64 -1.06 4.31
N ARG A 314 22.80 -0.88 4.96
CA ARG A 314 22.96 0.13 6.01
C ARG A 314 23.20 1.50 5.39
N ILE A 315 22.15 2.33 5.37
CA ILE A 315 22.19 3.70 4.85
C ILE A 315 21.86 4.70 5.96
N SER A 316 22.45 5.90 5.94
CA SER A 316 22.17 6.93 6.95
C SER A 316 20.87 7.69 6.64
N PRO A 317 20.01 7.95 7.65
CA PRO A 317 18.81 8.76 7.49
C PRO A 317 19.11 10.23 7.18
N GLU A 318 20.32 10.71 7.53
CA GLU A 318 20.74 12.09 7.30
C GLU A 318 20.62 12.53 5.84
N ARG A 319 20.83 11.62 4.90
CA ARG A 319 20.73 11.89 3.46
C ARG A 319 19.29 12.18 3.05
N CYS A 320 18.28 11.57 3.67
CA CYS A 320 16.87 11.78 3.31
C CYS A 320 16.25 12.95 4.11
N CYS A 321 16.69 13.15 5.36
CA CYS A 321 16.16 14.17 6.25
C CYS A 321 16.70 15.59 5.96
N TRP A 322 17.17 15.86 4.74
CA TRP A 322 17.74 17.15 4.35
C TRP A 322 16.74 18.31 4.50
N PHE A 323 15.47 18.09 4.17
CA PHE A 323 14.41 19.11 4.26
C PHE A 323 14.09 19.51 5.71
N MET A 324 14.38 18.64 6.68
CA MET A 324 14.15 18.90 8.10
C MET A 324 15.13 19.94 8.69
N ARG A 325 16.20 20.27 7.97
CA ARG A 325 17.23 21.22 8.40
C ARG A 325 16.87 22.68 8.11
N ASP A 326 15.86 22.92 7.27
CA ASP A 326 15.42 24.25 6.89
C ASP A 326 14.02 24.57 7.46
N PRO A 327 13.92 25.48 8.44
CA PRO A 327 12.64 25.92 8.98
C PRO A 327 11.67 26.48 7.93
N GLN A 328 12.17 27.11 6.86
CA GLN A 328 11.32 27.65 5.79
C GLN A 328 10.69 26.53 4.95
N MET A 329 11.43 25.45 4.68
CA MET A 329 10.86 24.27 4.01
C MET A 329 9.79 23.61 4.87
N LEU A 330 10.00 23.50 6.19
CA LEU A 330 8.99 22.94 7.10
C LEU A 330 7.71 23.79 7.13
N LEU A 331 7.84 25.12 7.16
CA LEU A 331 6.70 26.03 7.06
C LEU A 331 5.96 25.88 5.73
N HIS A 332 6.70 25.82 4.62
CA HIS A 332 6.12 25.60 3.29
C HIS A 332 5.35 24.28 3.20
N ILE A 333 5.90 23.18 3.73
CA ILE A 333 5.21 21.88 3.79
C ILE A 333 3.95 21.97 4.66
N GLU A 334 4.01 22.66 5.79
CA GLU A 334 2.85 22.83 6.68
C GLU A 334 1.72 23.65 6.05
N GLU A 335 2.05 24.68 5.28
CA GLU A 335 1.10 25.57 4.60
C GLU A 335 0.49 24.90 3.35
N ASN A 336 1.22 24.00 2.70
CA ASN A 336 0.79 23.28 1.50
C ASN A 336 0.59 21.79 1.76
N TYR A 337 0.17 21.42 2.97
CA TYR A 337 0.15 20.04 3.44
C TYR A 337 -0.57 19.05 2.49
N GLN A 338 -1.57 19.51 1.74
CA GLN A 338 -2.31 18.71 0.76
C GLN A 338 -1.41 18.16 -0.36
N ASP A 339 -0.48 18.99 -0.85
CA ASP A 339 0.46 18.62 -1.92
C ASP A 339 1.55 17.66 -1.40
N PHE A 340 1.79 17.65 -0.09
CA PHE A 340 2.81 16.86 0.58
C PHE A 340 2.29 15.58 1.25
N LEU A 341 0.99 15.28 1.21
CA LEU A 341 0.43 14.10 1.91
C LEU A 341 1.11 12.78 1.49
N GLY A 342 1.31 12.55 0.18
CA GLY A 342 1.98 11.34 -0.31
C GLY A 342 3.45 11.27 0.11
N ALA A 343 4.16 12.40 0.04
CA ALA A 343 5.55 12.49 0.50
C ALA A 343 5.67 12.23 2.01
N MET A 344 4.82 12.86 2.82
CA MET A 344 4.81 12.68 4.27
C MET A 344 4.35 11.28 4.68
N TYR A 345 3.52 10.61 3.87
CA TYR A 345 3.17 9.21 4.06
C TYR A 345 4.40 8.31 3.90
N ALA A 346 5.18 8.50 2.82
CA ALA A 346 6.45 7.79 2.63
C ALA A 346 7.46 8.06 3.76
N VAL A 347 7.58 9.32 4.20
CA VAL A 347 8.41 9.69 5.36
C VAL A 347 7.97 8.94 6.61
N TYR A 348 6.67 8.96 6.92
CA TYR A 348 6.13 8.32 8.11
C TYR A 348 6.41 6.82 8.12
N ILE A 349 6.15 6.12 7.01
CA ILE A 349 6.39 4.69 6.91
C ILE A 349 7.88 4.36 7.06
N ALA A 350 8.77 5.12 6.42
CA ALA A 350 10.21 4.89 6.50
C ALA A 350 10.73 5.02 7.95
N THR A 351 10.12 5.88 8.76
CA THR A 351 10.48 6.03 10.19
C THR A 351 10.16 4.80 11.04
N HIS A 352 9.36 3.84 10.54
CA HIS A 352 9.17 2.54 11.20
C HIS A 352 10.43 1.67 11.18
N LEU A 353 11.41 1.99 10.32
CA LEU A 353 12.69 1.28 10.19
C LEU A 353 13.85 2.00 10.90
N MET A 354 13.55 2.84 11.89
CA MET A 354 14.52 3.62 12.67
C MET A 354 15.37 2.75 13.60
N PHE A 355 16.67 3.04 13.67
CA PHE A 355 17.62 2.43 14.60
C PHE A 355 17.87 3.31 15.85
N PRO A 356 18.50 2.80 16.93
CA PRO A 356 18.61 3.52 18.19
C PRO A 356 19.37 4.85 18.12
N GLU A 357 20.34 4.98 17.21
CA GLU A 357 21.24 6.14 17.10
C GLU A 357 20.84 7.10 15.96
N GLU A 358 19.55 7.15 15.61
CA GLU A 358 19.00 7.91 14.49
C GLU A 358 17.94 8.95 14.95
N PRO A 359 18.33 10.00 15.70
CA PRO A 359 17.39 10.98 16.26
C PRO A 359 16.64 11.82 15.20
N GLU A 360 17.19 11.95 14.00
CA GLU A 360 16.58 12.66 12.87
C GLU A 360 15.23 12.05 12.50
N PHE A 361 15.11 10.73 12.62
CA PHE A 361 13.88 10.00 12.32
C PHE A 361 12.79 10.21 13.37
N GLU A 362 13.12 10.52 14.63
CA GLU A 362 12.10 10.91 15.62
C GLU A 362 11.46 12.26 15.25
N ASN A 363 12.28 13.21 14.79
CA ASN A 363 11.79 14.50 14.31
C ASN A 363 10.95 14.34 13.04
N ALA A 364 11.43 13.55 12.07
CA ALA A 364 10.73 13.27 10.83
C ALA A 364 9.40 12.53 11.09
N LYS A 365 9.37 11.57 12.01
CA LYS A 365 8.16 10.84 12.43
C LYS A 365 7.13 11.77 13.05
N THR A 366 7.56 12.66 13.95
CA THR A 366 6.67 13.61 14.62
C THR A 366 6.10 14.61 13.63
N PHE A 367 6.94 15.16 12.74
CA PHE A 367 6.54 16.13 11.74
C PHE A 367 5.60 15.52 10.70
N SER A 368 5.98 14.39 10.08
CA SER A 368 5.13 13.70 9.10
C SER A 368 3.79 13.31 9.71
N LYS A 369 3.76 12.75 10.93
CA LYS A 369 2.51 12.43 11.63
C LYS A 369 1.61 13.66 11.82
N LYS A 370 2.17 14.81 12.20
CA LYS A 370 1.42 16.08 12.33
C LYS A 370 0.78 16.48 10.99
N ILE A 371 1.52 16.38 9.88
CA ILE A 371 1.02 16.70 8.54
C ILE A 371 -0.09 15.73 8.12
N LEU A 372 0.13 14.43 8.28
CA LEU A 372 -0.84 13.38 7.92
C LEU A 372 -2.15 13.52 8.71
N GLN A 373 -2.07 13.87 9.99
CA GLN A 373 -3.24 14.14 10.83
C GLN A 373 -4.03 15.37 10.36
N LYS A 374 -3.37 16.41 9.82
CA LYS A 374 -4.06 17.56 9.18
C LYS A 374 -4.81 17.14 7.91
N GLY A 375 -4.34 16.10 7.21
CA GLY A 375 -4.95 15.56 5.99
C GLY A 375 -6.19 14.69 6.22
N LEU A 376 -6.45 14.25 7.45
CA LEU A 376 -7.62 13.45 7.80
C LEU A 376 -8.79 14.36 8.24
N PRO A 377 -10.06 13.99 7.94
CA PRO A 377 -11.21 14.76 8.39
C PRO A 377 -11.29 14.80 9.93
N GLY A 378 -11.69 15.96 10.48
CA GLY A 378 -11.79 16.17 11.92
C GLY A 378 -12.82 15.24 12.57
N LYS A 379 -12.53 14.76 13.78
CA LYS A 379 -13.40 13.84 14.57
C LYS A 379 -14.77 14.43 14.92
N ASP A 380 -14.95 15.74 14.80
CA ASP A 380 -16.20 16.45 15.13
C ASP A 380 -17.23 16.45 13.98
N VAL A 381 -16.87 15.97 12.79
CA VAL A 381 -17.80 15.84 11.64
C VAL A 381 -18.49 14.47 11.69
N LYS A 382 -19.32 14.25 12.71
CA LYS A 382 -20.12 13.02 12.84
C LYS A 382 -21.35 12.98 11.93
N ASP A 383 -21.68 14.09 11.25
CA ASP A 383 -22.98 14.23 10.60
C ASP A 383 -23.01 13.94 9.09
N HIS A 384 -21.87 13.68 8.42
CA HIS A 384 -21.89 13.16 7.05
C HIS A 384 -20.66 12.31 6.73
N PRO A 385 -20.81 11.02 6.35
CA PRO A 385 -19.69 10.20 5.89
C PRO A 385 -19.30 10.64 4.46
N SER A 386 -18.46 11.67 4.35
CA SER A 386 -17.65 11.83 3.14
C SER A 386 -16.72 10.62 3.08
N ALA A 387 -16.88 9.77 2.05
CA ALA A 387 -15.93 8.68 1.80
C ALA A 387 -14.51 9.26 1.72
N LEU A 388 -13.59 8.69 2.48
CA LEU A 388 -12.17 9.04 2.45
C LEU A 388 -11.62 8.76 1.03
N SER A 389 -10.64 9.55 0.59
CA SER A 389 -9.86 9.15 -0.59
C SER A 389 -9.04 7.90 -0.29
N ASP A 390 -8.64 7.14 -1.33
CA ASP A 390 -7.81 5.93 -1.16
C ASP A 390 -6.55 6.23 -0.31
N LEU A 391 -5.92 7.38 -0.51
CA LEU A 391 -4.78 7.84 0.29
C LEU A 391 -5.16 8.12 1.74
N GLN A 392 -6.30 8.77 2.00
CA GLN A 392 -6.73 9.06 3.37
C GLN A 392 -7.06 7.77 4.13
N GLU A 393 -7.60 6.75 3.46
CA GLU A 393 -7.78 5.41 4.05
C GLU A 393 -6.43 4.74 4.37
N GLU A 394 -5.44 4.84 3.46
CA GLU A 394 -4.08 4.35 3.72
C GLU A 394 -3.42 5.09 4.89
N ILE A 395 -3.56 6.42 4.95
CA ILE A 395 -3.03 7.25 6.05
C ILE A 395 -3.71 6.89 7.36
N GLU A 396 -5.05 6.77 7.38
CA GLU A 396 -5.78 6.41 8.59
C GLU A 396 -5.36 5.02 9.10
N HIS A 397 -5.26 4.04 8.19
CA HIS A 397 -4.79 2.70 8.53
C HIS A 397 -3.38 2.72 9.13
N GLU A 398 -2.47 3.47 8.51
CA GLU A 398 -1.07 3.56 8.92
C GLU A 398 -0.90 4.24 10.29
N LEU A 399 -1.67 5.31 10.55
CA LEU A 399 -1.63 6.04 11.82
C LEU A 399 -2.32 5.30 12.97
N LYS A 400 -3.29 4.43 12.67
CA LYS A 400 -4.10 3.73 13.67
C LYS A 400 -3.39 2.52 14.28
N HIS A 401 -2.60 1.80 13.49
CA HIS A 401 -2.01 0.53 13.90
C HIS A 401 -0.48 0.60 13.88
N LEU A 402 0.22 0.05 14.86
CA LEU A 402 1.68 -0.06 14.81
C LEU A 402 2.08 -1.06 13.71
N TRP A 403 2.97 -0.70 12.79
CA TRP A 403 3.44 -1.58 11.70
C TRP A 403 3.86 -2.98 12.18
N LEU A 404 4.64 -3.07 13.26
CA LEU A 404 5.06 -4.35 13.84
C LEU A 404 3.91 -5.19 14.39
N ALA A 405 2.77 -4.58 14.73
CA ALA A 405 1.61 -5.30 15.22
C ALA A 405 0.67 -5.79 14.10
N ARG A 406 1.02 -5.58 12.83
CA ARG A 406 0.21 -5.97 11.67
C ARG A 406 0.73 -7.27 11.06
N MET A 407 -0.20 -8.11 10.60
CA MET A 407 0.11 -9.38 9.94
C MET A 407 0.18 -9.21 8.43
N ASP A 408 1.33 -9.50 7.82
CA ASP A 408 1.58 -9.19 6.41
C ASP A 408 0.60 -9.88 5.46
N HIS A 409 0.20 -11.12 5.76
CA HIS A 409 -0.79 -11.79 4.93
C HIS A 409 -2.14 -11.04 4.88
N LEU A 410 -2.57 -10.41 5.98
CA LEU A 410 -3.78 -9.59 6.02
C LEU A 410 -3.56 -8.21 5.39
N GLU A 411 -2.36 -7.64 5.51
CA GLU A 411 -1.99 -6.41 4.80
C GLU A 411 -2.01 -6.64 3.28
N HIS A 412 -1.45 -7.76 2.79
CA HIS A 412 -1.52 -8.15 1.37
C HIS A 412 -2.96 -8.33 0.92
N ARG A 413 -3.80 -9.00 1.72
CA ARG A 413 -5.24 -9.15 1.44
C ARG A 413 -5.90 -7.79 1.25
N THR A 414 -5.76 -6.93 2.25
CA THR A 414 -6.34 -5.58 2.28
C THR A 414 -5.85 -4.76 1.08
N TYR A 415 -4.56 -4.86 0.77
CA TYR A 415 -3.98 -4.18 -0.37
C TYR A 415 -4.55 -4.73 -1.68
N ILE A 416 -4.64 -6.04 -1.90
CA ILE A 416 -5.22 -6.63 -3.12
C ILE A 416 -6.69 -6.23 -3.30
N GLU A 417 -7.48 -6.25 -2.24
CA GLU A 417 -8.91 -5.91 -2.28
C GLU A 417 -9.14 -4.42 -2.57
N ARG A 418 -8.31 -3.53 -2.02
CA ARG A 418 -8.43 -2.07 -2.20
C ARG A 418 -7.75 -1.53 -3.44
N THR A 419 -6.63 -2.12 -3.84
CA THR A 419 -5.72 -1.59 -4.87
C THR A 419 -6.47 -1.40 -6.19
N LYS A 420 -6.44 -0.19 -6.73
CA LYS A 420 -6.81 0.13 -8.12
C LYS A 420 -5.60 0.38 -9.03
N GLY A 421 -4.40 0.31 -8.45
CA GLY A 421 -3.11 0.62 -9.06
C GLY A 421 -2.12 1.02 -7.96
N TYR A 422 -0.86 1.30 -8.32
CA TYR A 422 0.07 1.92 -7.38
C TYR A 422 -0.08 3.43 -7.44
N ASN A 423 -0.55 4.05 -6.37
CA ASN A 423 -0.65 5.50 -6.32
C ASN A 423 0.76 6.11 -6.41
N ILE A 424 0.96 7.13 -7.24
CA ILE A 424 2.19 7.91 -7.40
C ILE A 424 1.82 9.40 -7.47
N TRP A 425 2.56 10.26 -6.77
CA TRP A 425 2.18 11.66 -6.62
C TRP A 425 2.95 12.50 -7.63
N ILE A 426 2.46 12.54 -8.86
CA ILE A 426 3.10 13.22 -9.99
C ILE A 426 2.12 14.17 -10.67
N GLY A 427 2.59 15.39 -10.96
CA GLY A 427 1.88 16.39 -11.75
C GLY A 427 1.16 17.44 -10.91
N LYS A 428 0.23 18.15 -11.56
CA LYS A 428 -0.52 19.30 -11.02
C LYS A 428 -1.76 18.92 -10.20
N SER A 429 -2.24 17.69 -10.37
CA SER A 429 -3.44 17.17 -9.74
C SER A 429 -3.09 16.32 -8.51
N SER A 430 -4.09 16.05 -7.67
CA SER A 430 -3.99 15.02 -6.64
C SER A 430 -3.66 13.66 -7.27
N SER A 431 -2.77 12.89 -6.62
CA SER A 431 -2.35 11.50 -6.89
C SER A 431 -2.66 10.92 -8.28
N CYS A 432 -1.62 10.65 -9.06
CA CYS A 432 -1.66 9.82 -10.25
C CYS A 432 -1.63 8.32 -9.82
N ARG A 433 -2.14 7.37 -10.61
CA ARG A 433 -1.97 5.93 -10.34
C ARG A 433 -1.16 5.28 -11.45
N LEU A 434 -0.01 4.69 -11.12
CA LEU A 434 0.69 3.83 -12.07
C LEU A 434 -0.27 2.73 -12.53
N THR A 435 -0.28 2.52 -13.84
CA THR A 435 -1.08 1.46 -14.46
C THR A 435 -0.47 0.12 -14.07
N CYS A 436 -1.30 -0.77 -13.52
CA CYS A 436 -0.89 -2.14 -13.26
C CYS A 436 -1.40 -3.02 -14.40
N SER A 437 -0.53 -3.87 -14.94
CA SER A 437 -0.98 -4.88 -15.88
C SER A 437 -1.93 -5.87 -15.21
N ASP A 438 -2.83 -6.42 -16.02
CA ASP A 438 -3.72 -7.48 -15.57
C ASP A 438 -2.93 -8.69 -15.05
N ASP A 439 -1.71 -8.92 -15.55
CA ASP A 439 -0.82 -9.99 -15.12
C ASP A 439 -0.34 -9.80 -13.67
N ILE A 440 0.02 -8.59 -13.24
CA ILE A 440 0.44 -8.31 -11.86
C ILE A 440 -0.71 -8.59 -10.87
N ILE A 441 -1.92 -8.12 -11.20
CA ILE A 441 -3.08 -8.32 -10.32
C ILE A 441 -3.50 -9.80 -10.29
N GLN A 442 -3.49 -10.49 -11.44
CA GLN A 442 -3.77 -11.92 -11.49
C GLN A 442 -2.73 -12.75 -10.72
N LEU A 443 -1.45 -12.38 -10.81
CA LEU A 443 -0.38 -12.99 -10.03
C LEU A 443 -0.65 -12.85 -8.53
N ALA A 444 -1.00 -11.64 -8.07
CA ALA A 444 -1.29 -11.38 -6.66
C ALA A 444 -2.47 -12.19 -6.13
N ILE A 445 -3.59 -12.21 -6.86
CA ILE A 445 -4.78 -12.99 -6.50
C ILE A 445 -4.43 -14.48 -6.41
N LYS A 446 -3.76 -15.01 -7.44
CA LYS A 446 -3.42 -16.43 -7.50
C LYS A 446 -2.42 -16.83 -6.43
N ASN A 447 -1.40 -16.00 -6.17
CA ASN A 447 -0.42 -16.19 -5.11
C ASN A 447 -1.10 -16.21 -3.74
N PHE A 448 -1.99 -15.25 -3.47
CA PHE A 448 -2.75 -15.18 -2.22
C PHE A 448 -3.61 -16.44 -2.01
N MET A 449 -4.40 -16.84 -3.01
CA MET A 449 -5.26 -18.02 -2.93
C MET A 449 -4.47 -19.32 -2.75
N THR A 450 -3.29 -19.43 -3.39
CA THR A 450 -2.39 -20.57 -3.25
C THR A 450 -1.89 -20.67 -1.81
N ARG A 451 -1.36 -19.58 -1.25
CA ARG A 451 -0.91 -19.52 0.15
C ARG A 451 -2.04 -19.84 1.12
N GLN A 452 -3.22 -19.26 0.90
CA GLN A 452 -4.40 -19.52 1.74
C GLN A 452 -4.74 -21.02 1.76
N SER A 453 -4.69 -21.70 0.61
CA SER A 453 -4.95 -23.15 0.53
C SER A 453 -3.90 -23.97 1.28
N VAL A 454 -2.62 -23.60 1.17
CA VAL A 454 -1.52 -24.21 1.94
C VAL A 454 -1.77 -24.03 3.44
N TYR A 455 -2.11 -22.81 3.88
CA TYR A 455 -2.35 -22.52 5.29
C TYR A 455 -3.52 -23.30 5.88
N ARG A 456 -4.61 -23.48 5.13
CA ARG A 456 -5.71 -24.35 5.57
C ARG A 456 -5.26 -25.80 5.77
N THR A 457 -4.51 -26.33 4.81
CA THR A 457 -4.04 -27.73 4.85
C THR A 457 -3.12 -27.96 6.04
N GLU A 458 -2.16 -27.06 6.25
CA GLU A 458 -1.25 -27.09 7.40
C GLU A 458 -2.01 -26.98 8.73
N LEU A 459 -3.01 -26.09 8.82
CA LEU A 459 -3.81 -25.94 10.03
C LEU A 459 -4.62 -27.20 10.35
N GLU A 460 -5.17 -27.88 9.34
CA GLU A 460 -5.86 -29.16 9.53
C GLU A 460 -4.92 -30.28 10.01
N GLU A 461 -3.69 -30.31 9.49
CA GLU A 461 -2.64 -31.21 9.98
C GLU A 461 -2.29 -30.94 11.44
N LEU A 462 -2.12 -29.67 11.82
CA LEU A 462 -1.80 -29.28 13.18
C LEU A 462 -2.95 -29.59 14.15
N LYS A 463 -4.20 -29.41 13.73
CA LYS A 463 -5.38 -29.79 14.53
C LYS A 463 -5.45 -31.29 14.76
N ARG A 464 -5.13 -32.10 13.74
CA ARG A 464 -5.02 -33.57 13.88
C ARG A 464 -3.89 -33.93 14.84
N TRP A 465 -2.69 -33.39 14.61
CA TRP A 465 -1.53 -33.61 15.47
C TRP A 465 -1.81 -33.27 16.94
N SER A 466 -2.39 -32.11 17.22
CA SER A 466 -2.73 -31.68 18.59
C SER A 466 -3.76 -32.58 19.28
N LYS A 467 -4.63 -33.23 18.50
CA LYS A 467 -5.60 -34.19 19.02
C LYS A 467 -4.95 -35.54 19.30
N ASP A 468 -4.10 -36.00 18.38
CA ASP A 468 -3.42 -37.30 18.45
C ASP A 468 -2.41 -37.35 19.61
N THR A 469 -1.73 -36.23 19.89
CA THR A 469 -0.83 -36.11 21.06
C THR A 469 -1.58 -35.91 22.37
N GLY A 470 -2.90 -35.73 22.36
CA GLY A 470 -3.69 -35.52 23.56
C GLY A 470 -3.64 -34.09 24.13
N LEU A 471 -2.85 -33.18 23.56
CA LEU A 471 -2.80 -31.77 23.96
C LEU A 471 -4.19 -31.10 23.91
N ALA A 472 -4.97 -31.39 22.87
CA ALA A 472 -6.33 -30.82 22.71
C ALA A 472 -7.34 -31.31 23.78
N ASN A 473 -7.01 -32.39 24.51
CA ASN A 473 -7.90 -33.04 25.47
C ASN A 473 -7.62 -32.67 26.93
N MET A 474 -6.65 -31.77 27.20
CA MET A 474 -6.25 -31.42 28.57
C MET A 474 -7.30 -30.63 29.36
N GLY A 475 -8.32 -30.08 28.71
CA GLY A 475 -9.40 -29.34 29.37
C GLY A 475 -9.04 -27.90 29.80
N PHE A 476 -7.76 -27.57 29.79
CA PHE A 476 -7.15 -26.24 29.90
C PHE A 476 -6.06 -26.13 28.83
N GLY A 477 -5.94 -24.99 28.17
CA GLY A 477 -5.37 -24.90 26.82
C GLY A 477 -6.47 -24.91 25.74
N ARG A 478 -7.38 -23.91 25.79
CA ARG A 478 -8.41 -23.61 24.76
C ARG A 478 -7.81 -23.62 23.36
N GLU A 479 -8.61 -23.65 22.27
CA GLU A 479 -8.22 -23.76 20.84
C GLU A 479 -7.00 -22.91 20.35
N ASN A 480 -5.80 -23.15 20.91
CA ASN A 480 -4.57 -22.41 20.71
C ASN A 480 -3.93 -22.81 19.38
N THR A 481 -4.28 -23.97 18.82
CA THR A 481 -3.76 -24.44 17.53
C THR A 481 -3.98 -23.43 16.41
N SER A 482 -5.20 -22.91 16.25
CA SER A 482 -5.51 -21.96 15.18
C SER A 482 -4.79 -20.64 15.38
N TYR A 483 -4.69 -20.20 16.62
CA TYR A 483 -4.03 -18.96 17.02
C TYR A 483 -2.51 -19.02 16.88
N CYS A 484 -1.88 -20.03 17.47
CA CYS A 484 -0.44 -20.27 17.39
C CYS A 484 0.00 -20.43 15.93
N TYR A 485 -0.79 -21.14 15.12
CA TYR A 485 -0.51 -21.26 13.71
C TYR A 485 -0.71 -19.94 12.94
N PHE A 486 -1.74 -19.16 13.27
CA PHE A 486 -1.94 -17.83 12.69
C PHE A 486 -0.76 -16.90 12.96
N VAL A 487 -0.28 -16.84 14.20
CA VAL A 487 0.92 -16.09 14.59
C VAL A 487 2.17 -16.62 13.89
N ALA A 488 2.28 -17.93 13.68
CA ALA A 488 3.42 -18.53 12.99
C ALA A 488 3.40 -18.28 11.47
N ALA A 489 2.24 -18.22 10.82
CA ALA A 489 2.12 -18.26 9.36
C ALA A 489 1.94 -16.88 8.70
N THR A 490 1.38 -15.90 9.40
CA THR A 490 0.94 -14.63 8.79
C THR A 490 1.90 -13.43 8.84
N PRO A 491 2.87 -13.31 9.77
CA PRO A 491 3.82 -12.20 9.80
C PRO A 491 5.00 -12.30 8.81
N ILE A 492 5.02 -13.26 7.87
CA ILE A 492 6.28 -13.69 7.25
C ILE A 492 6.56 -12.99 5.90
N PHE A 493 7.74 -12.37 5.83
CA PHE A 493 8.42 -11.81 4.65
C PHE A 493 9.14 -12.86 3.77
N LEU A 494 9.04 -14.14 4.11
CA LEU A 494 9.71 -15.27 3.46
C LEU A 494 8.76 -16.47 3.41
N LEU A 495 8.79 -17.25 2.33
CA LEU A 495 8.29 -18.62 2.34
C LEU A 495 9.17 -19.46 3.26
N LEU A 496 8.91 -19.43 4.57
CA LEU A 496 9.34 -20.55 5.40
C LEU A 496 8.78 -21.81 4.76
N ASP A 497 9.59 -22.86 4.70
CA ASP A 497 9.10 -24.17 4.27
C ASP A 497 7.86 -24.55 5.12
N SER A 498 6.91 -25.25 4.51
CA SER A 498 5.71 -25.73 5.19
C SER A 498 6.04 -26.44 6.51
N GLU A 499 7.12 -27.22 6.52
CA GLU A 499 7.61 -27.91 7.71
C GLU A 499 8.10 -26.94 8.78
N VAL A 500 8.81 -25.88 8.42
CA VAL A 500 9.31 -24.90 9.39
C VAL A 500 8.15 -24.16 10.05
N ARG A 501 7.14 -23.73 9.29
CA ARG A 501 5.92 -23.13 9.86
C ARG A 501 5.21 -24.08 10.82
N LYS A 502 5.06 -25.35 10.43
CA LYS A 502 4.44 -26.37 11.28
C LYS A 502 5.26 -26.63 12.55
N ILE A 503 6.59 -26.69 12.47
CA ILE A 503 7.47 -26.84 13.65
C ILE A 503 7.30 -25.65 14.60
N ILE A 504 7.36 -24.42 14.09
CA ILE A 504 7.14 -23.21 14.91
C ILE A 504 5.78 -23.26 15.58
N ALA A 505 4.73 -23.61 14.85
CA ALA A 505 3.38 -23.70 15.40
C ALA A 505 3.24 -24.82 16.45
N LYS A 506 3.81 -26.02 16.21
CA LYS A 506 3.83 -27.12 17.18
C LYS A 506 4.54 -26.70 18.48
N SER A 507 5.71 -26.07 18.37
CA SER A 507 6.44 -25.53 19.50
C SER A 507 5.62 -24.48 20.25
N ALA A 508 4.96 -23.57 19.53
CA ALA A 508 4.11 -22.55 20.13
C ALA A 508 2.94 -23.15 20.90
N ILE A 509 2.23 -24.12 20.32
CA ILE A 509 1.13 -24.84 20.96
C ILE A 509 1.59 -25.52 22.25
N LEU A 510 2.70 -26.27 22.18
CA LEU A 510 3.24 -27.00 23.31
C LEU A 510 3.65 -26.07 24.46
N VAL A 511 4.35 -24.98 24.16
CA VAL A 511 4.77 -24.00 25.16
C VAL A 511 3.56 -23.33 25.82
N THR A 512 2.53 -22.94 25.05
CA THR A 512 1.33 -22.33 25.65
C THR A 512 0.58 -23.31 26.56
N VAL A 513 0.48 -24.58 26.17
CA VAL A 513 -0.15 -25.60 27.02
C VAL A 513 0.67 -25.87 28.28
N ALA A 514 2.00 -25.92 28.17
CA ALA A 514 2.87 -26.07 29.32
C ALA A 514 2.78 -24.85 30.25
N ASP A 515 2.72 -23.63 29.71
CA ASP A 515 2.58 -22.39 30.47
C ASP A 515 1.29 -22.39 31.32
N ASP A 516 0.14 -22.68 30.71
CA ASP A 516 -1.14 -22.81 31.43
C ASP A 516 -1.06 -23.89 32.53
N PHE A 517 -0.34 -24.99 32.26
CA PHE A 517 -0.12 -26.03 33.25
C PHE A 517 0.73 -25.53 34.44
N PHE A 518 1.80 -24.78 34.21
CA PHE A 518 2.67 -24.26 35.27
C PHE A 518 2.00 -23.12 36.08
N ASP A 519 1.19 -22.28 35.44
CA ASP A 519 0.64 -21.09 36.08
C ASP A 519 -0.70 -21.34 36.80
N GLU A 520 -1.57 -22.21 36.28
CA GLU A 520 -2.96 -22.32 36.77
C GLU A 520 -3.38 -23.72 37.24
N HIS A 521 -2.81 -24.79 36.67
CA HIS A 521 -3.40 -26.14 36.79
C HIS A 521 -2.56 -27.18 37.51
N GLY A 522 -1.24 -27.18 37.33
CA GLY A 522 -0.36 -28.18 37.90
C GLY A 522 -0.16 -27.97 39.39
N SER A 523 -0.22 -29.06 40.15
CA SER A 523 0.23 -29.03 41.54
C SER A 523 1.75 -28.87 41.61
N LEU A 524 2.27 -28.27 42.68
CA LEU A 524 3.71 -28.05 42.85
C LEU A 524 4.52 -29.34 42.67
N ASP A 525 4.00 -30.47 43.15
CA ASP A 525 4.63 -31.79 43.02
C ASP A 525 4.69 -32.24 41.54
N GLU A 526 3.59 -32.10 40.78
CA GLU A 526 3.57 -32.40 39.35
C GLU A 526 4.52 -31.50 38.54
N LEU A 527 4.59 -30.20 38.87
CA LEU A 527 5.49 -29.25 38.23
C LEU A 527 6.96 -29.59 38.50
N GLN A 528 7.29 -29.99 39.73
CA GLN A 528 8.64 -30.44 40.08
C GLN A 528 9.00 -31.75 39.36
N CYS A 529 8.08 -32.71 39.30
CA CYS A 529 8.28 -33.95 38.57
C CYS A 529 8.53 -33.69 37.08
N LEU A 530 7.71 -32.85 36.44
CA LEU A 530 7.89 -32.47 35.04
C LEU A 530 9.23 -31.75 34.81
N THR A 531 9.57 -30.81 35.67
CA THR A 531 10.85 -30.06 35.58
C THR A 531 12.05 -31.01 35.67
N GLN A 532 12.02 -31.96 36.61
CA GLN A 532 13.08 -32.94 36.76
C GLN A 532 13.15 -33.92 35.57
N ALA A 533 12.00 -34.33 35.03
CA ALA A 533 11.94 -35.17 33.85
C ALA A 533 12.57 -34.48 32.64
N VAL A 534 12.23 -33.21 32.38
CA VAL A 534 12.86 -32.39 31.32
C VAL A 534 14.37 -32.23 31.56
N GLN A 535 14.81 -32.01 32.80
CA GLN A 535 16.24 -31.88 33.12
C GLN A 535 17.05 -33.16 32.88
N ARG A 536 16.45 -34.33 33.14
CA ARG A 536 17.06 -35.63 32.88
C ARG A 536 16.86 -36.11 31.45
N TRP A 537 15.90 -35.49 30.75
CA TRP A 537 15.34 -35.97 29.50
C TRP A 537 14.78 -37.40 29.60
N GLU A 538 14.11 -37.72 30.72
CA GLU A 538 13.54 -39.03 31.05
C GLU A 538 12.12 -38.88 31.62
N GLY A 539 11.12 -39.51 30.99
CA GLY A 539 9.71 -39.40 31.36
C GLY A 539 9.22 -40.39 32.41
N GLU A 540 10.11 -41.23 32.97
CA GLU A 540 9.72 -42.26 33.94
C GLU A 540 9.11 -41.63 35.22
N GLY A 541 7.94 -42.10 35.61
CA GLY A 541 7.23 -41.62 36.81
C GLY A 541 6.29 -40.43 36.58
N LEU A 542 6.23 -39.86 35.37
CA LEU A 542 5.22 -38.86 35.04
C LEU A 542 3.82 -39.49 34.88
N SER A 543 2.79 -38.72 35.20
CA SER A 543 1.39 -39.12 34.99
C SER A 543 0.50 -37.93 34.64
N GLY A 544 -0.71 -38.22 34.12
CA GLY A 544 -1.67 -37.19 33.75
C GLY A 544 -1.12 -36.19 32.72
N HIS A 545 -1.37 -34.90 32.94
CA HIS A 545 -0.98 -33.83 32.01
C HIS A 545 0.54 -33.70 31.85
N SER A 546 1.30 -33.83 32.94
CA SER A 546 2.78 -33.75 32.90
C SER A 546 3.41 -34.77 31.94
N LYS A 547 2.88 -35.99 31.92
CA LYS A 547 3.32 -37.06 31.02
C LYS A 547 3.07 -36.68 29.56
N VAL A 548 1.86 -36.23 29.25
CA VAL A 548 1.48 -35.83 27.88
C VAL A 548 2.34 -34.67 27.37
N ILE A 549 2.60 -33.66 28.21
CA ILE A 549 3.48 -32.53 27.86
C ILE A 549 4.90 -33.03 27.55
N PHE A 550 5.47 -33.87 28.41
CA PHE A 550 6.83 -34.39 28.22
C PHE A 550 6.94 -35.30 26.99
N GLU A 551 6.03 -36.25 26.81
CA GLU A 551 6.04 -37.15 25.64
C GLU A 551 5.90 -36.36 24.34
N THR A 552 5.03 -35.35 24.31
CA THR A 552 4.87 -34.49 23.13
C THR A 552 6.13 -33.65 22.86
N LEU A 553 6.80 -33.16 23.90
CA LEU A 553 8.07 -32.44 23.78
C LEU A 553 9.16 -33.35 23.21
N ASP A 554 9.31 -34.55 23.76
CA ASP A 554 10.32 -35.52 23.35
C ASP A 554 10.10 -35.96 21.90
N ASP A 555 8.85 -36.26 21.52
CA ASP A 555 8.47 -36.60 20.15
C ASP A 555 8.79 -35.47 19.17
N LEU A 556 8.47 -34.22 19.53
CA LEU A 556 8.75 -33.06 18.69
C LEU A 556 10.25 -32.84 18.51
N VAL A 557 11.02 -32.92 19.59
CA VAL A 557 12.48 -32.78 19.56
C VAL A 557 13.12 -33.91 18.75
N CYS A 558 12.63 -35.14 18.89
CA CYS A 558 13.09 -36.27 18.08
C CYS A 558 12.76 -36.09 16.59
N ASP A 559 11.55 -35.64 16.22
CA ASP A 559 11.17 -35.34 14.82
C ASP A 559 12.09 -34.27 14.22
N ILE A 560 12.35 -33.18 14.96
CA ILE A 560 13.26 -32.11 14.52
C ILE A 560 14.69 -32.65 14.36
N ALA A 561 15.20 -33.38 15.35
CA ALA A 561 16.55 -33.93 15.30
C ALA A 561 16.74 -34.89 14.13
N LEU A 562 15.74 -35.74 13.84
CA LEU A 562 15.76 -36.65 12.68
C LEU A 562 15.75 -35.87 11.35
N LYS A 563 14.92 -34.81 11.25
CA LYS A 563 14.86 -33.97 10.05
C LYS A 563 16.18 -33.25 9.80
N ILE A 564 16.81 -32.70 10.83
CA ILE A 564 18.10 -32.01 10.70
C ILE A 564 19.23 -33.01 10.42
N PHE A 565 19.23 -34.18 11.06
CA PHE A 565 20.17 -35.26 10.77
C PHE A 565 20.11 -35.67 9.29
N ASN A 566 18.90 -35.80 8.74
CA ASN A 566 18.71 -36.13 7.32
C ASN A 566 19.15 -35.01 6.36
N GLN A 567 19.18 -33.74 6.80
CA GLN A 567 19.58 -32.59 5.99
C GLN A 567 21.08 -32.23 6.11
N GLN A 568 21.68 -32.41 7.28
CA GLN A 568 23.04 -31.91 7.60
C GLN A 568 24.02 -33.01 8.06
N GLY A 569 23.56 -34.25 8.31
CA GLY A 569 24.43 -35.38 8.68
C GLY A 569 25.00 -35.35 10.11
N HIS A 570 24.56 -34.42 10.97
CA HIS A 570 25.02 -34.29 12.35
C HIS A 570 23.91 -34.61 13.36
N ASP A 571 24.24 -35.36 14.41
CA ASP A 571 23.31 -35.71 15.51
C ASP A 571 23.21 -34.57 16.53
N MET A 572 22.07 -33.88 16.53
CA MET A 572 21.83 -32.71 17.38
C MET A 572 21.47 -33.07 18.83
N LYS A 573 21.28 -34.35 19.19
CA LYS A 573 21.04 -34.73 20.61
C LYS A 573 22.14 -34.23 21.54
N THR A 574 23.38 -34.14 21.04
CA THR A 574 24.53 -33.59 21.77
C THR A 574 24.41 -32.08 22.07
N LEU A 575 23.69 -31.31 21.24
CA LEU A 575 23.58 -29.84 21.35
C LEU A 575 22.52 -29.39 22.37
N LEU A 576 21.49 -30.21 22.60
CA LEU A 576 20.45 -29.95 23.61
C LEU A 576 20.95 -30.16 25.04
N GLN A 577 21.99 -30.98 25.24
CA GLN A 577 22.62 -31.21 26.53
C GLN A 577 23.45 -30.02 27.04
N ASP A 578 23.82 -29.10 26.14
CA ASP A 578 24.63 -27.91 26.44
C ASP A 578 23.82 -26.68 26.87
N PHE A 579 22.47 -26.69 26.78
CA PHE A 579 21.60 -25.57 27.20
C PHE A 579 21.33 -25.47 28.71
N LYS A 580 22.24 -25.98 29.54
CA LYS A 580 22.14 -25.86 31.00
C LYS A 580 22.61 -24.48 31.44
N GLU A 581 21.68 -23.53 31.53
CA GLU A 581 21.55 -22.60 32.65
C GLU A 581 20.40 -21.61 32.42
N MET A 582 19.40 -21.64 33.31
CA MET A 582 18.59 -20.45 33.58
C MET A 582 18.11 -20.46 35.03
N LYS A 583 18.80 -19.70 35.87
CA LYS A 583 18.32 -19.25 37.18
C LYS A 583 17.73 -17.86 36.97
N ASP A 584 16.41 -17.75 37.09
CA ASP A 584 15.78 -16.84 38.04
C ASP A 584 14.26 -16.94 37.87
N GLY A 585 13.59 -17.24 38.98
CA GLY A 585 12.14 -17.21 39.08
C GLY A 585 11.66 -15.78 38.84
N LYS A 586 10.91 -15.56 37.76
CA LYS A 586 10.44 -14.23 37.38
C LYS A 586 9.32 -13.75 38.32
N LEU A 587 9.51 -12.54 38.85
CA LEU A 587 8.44 -11.58 39.09
C LEU A 587 8.33 -10.63 37.88
N ASN A 588 7.17 -10.00 37.71
CA ASN A 588 6.90 -8.99 36.69
C ASN A 588 7.87 -7.78 36.81
N MET A 589 8.33 -7.23 35.67
CA MET A 589 9.30 -6.14 35.56
C MET A 589 8.87 -4.85 36.28
N VAL A 590 7.56 -4.54 36.30
CA VAL A 590 7.04 -3.32 36.97
C VAL A 590 7.25 -3.38 38.49
N PRO A 591 6.81 -4.44 39.21
CA PRO A 591 7.14 -4.65 40.62
C PRO A 591 8.64 -4.73 40.93
N LEU A 592 9.45 -5.34 40.04
CA LEU A 592 10.90 -5.42 40.24
C LEU A 592 11.57 -4.04 40.21
N TYR A 593 11.17 -3.18 39.27
CA TYR A 593 11.67 -1.80 39.20
C TYR A 593 11.27 -0.98 40.42
N LEU A 594 10.01 -1.10 40.89
CA LEU A 594 9.55 -0.44 42.11
C LEU A 594 10.29 -0.93 43.37
N LYS A 595 10.61 -2.22 43.42
CA LYS A 595 11.39 -2.80 44.52
C LYS A 595 12.85 -2.32 44.52
N ALA A 596 13.43 -2.11 43.34
CA ALA A 596 14.77 -1.57 43.18
C ALA A 596 14.83 -0.04 43.34
N ASN A 597 13.71 0.66 43.13
CA ASN A 597 13.60 2.12 43.20
C ASN A 597 12.40 2.52 44.08
N PRO A 598 12.57 2.54 45.42
CA PRO A 598 11.47 2.76 46.37
C PRO A 598 10.78 4.12 46.26
N GLU A 599 11.42 5.10 45.63
CA GLU A 599 10.86 6.45 45.42
C GLU A 599 10.12 6.60 44.09
N ALA A 600 10.24 5.63 43.18
CA ALA A 600 9.54 5.65 41.90
C ALA A 600 8.08 5.23 42.07
N ASN A 601 7.17 5.88 41.34
CA ASN A 601 5.78 5.46 41.26
C ASN A 601 5.56 4.44 40.13
N ILE A 602 4.33 3.93 40.00
CA ILE A 602 3.98 2.91 39.00
C ILE A 602 4.13 3.49 37.59
N GLU A 603 3.78 4.76 37.39
CA GLU A 603 3.90 5.47 36.11
C GLU A 603 5.37 5.57 35.67
N ASP A 604 6.29 5.90 36.57
CA ASP A 604 7.73 5.98 36.32
C ASP A 604 8.29 4.62 35.91
N SER A 605 7.84 3.55 36.58
CA SER A 605 8.19 2.16 36.26
C SER A 605 7.71 1.75 34.87
N ILE A 606 6.47 2.10 34.52
CA ILE A 606 5.89 1.84 33.20
C ILE A 606 6.66 2.60 32.12
N ALA A 607 6.93 3.90 32.32
CA ALA A 607 7.66 4.74 31.38
C ALA A 607 9.09 4.23 31.14
N TYR A 608 9.79 3.83 32.22
CA TYR A 608 11.12 3.23 32.12
C TYR A 608 11.11 1.95 31.29
N ILE A 609 10.14 1.06 31.53
CA ILE A 609 10.02 -0.21 30.79
C ILE A 609 9.66 0.04 29.33
N GLN A 610 8.74 0.97 29.04
CA GLN A 610 8.37 1.34 27.67
C GLN A 610 9.57 1.87 26.89
N ASN A 611 10.34 2.80 27.45
CA ASN A 611 11.54 3.32 26.81
C ASN A 611 12.58 2.21 26.52
N LYS A 612 12.74 1.28 27.47
CA LYS A 612 13.64 0.14 27.31
C LYS A 612 13.18 -0.83 26.23
N LEU A 613 11.87 -1.10 26.14
CA LEU A 613 11.27 -1.93 25.09
C LEU A 613 11.43 -1.28 23.72
N GLU A 614 11.14 0.02 23.58
CA GLU A 614 11.34 0.77 22.34
C GLU A 614 12.81 0.70 21.88
N ARG A 615 13.77 0.83 22.81
CA ARG A 615 15.18 0.70 22.49
C ARG A 615 15.55 -0.71 22.01
N PHE A 616 15.07 -1.76 22.69
CA PHE A 616 15.35 -3.14 22.31
C PHE A 616 14.69 -3.50 20.97
N GLU A 617 13.50 -2.98 20.70
CA GLU A 617 12.83 -3.13 19.41
C GLU A 617 13.69 -2.56 18.27
N LYS A 618 14.18 -1.33 18.41
CA LYS A 618 15.06 -0.69 17.42
C LYS A 618 16.38 -1.46 17.23
N GLN A 619 16.96 -2.00 18.30
CA GLN A 619 18.17 -2.83 18.22
C GLN A 619 17.91 -4.14 17.48
N LEU A 620 16.76 -4.79 17.73
CA LEU A 620 16.38 -6.00 17.01
C LEU A 620 16.11 -5.71 15.53
N LEU A 621 15.45 -4.58 15.21
CA LEU A 621 15.29 -4.12 13.84
C LEU A 621 16.63 -3.91 13.14
N GLU A 622 17.59 -3.26 13.79
CA GLU A 622 18.94 -3.07 13.24
C GLU A 622 19.63 -4.41 12.92
N ILE A 623 19.57 -5.38 13.82
CA ILE A 623 20.16 -6.71 13.63
C ILE A 623 19.48 -7.46 12.48
N THR A 624 18.15 -7.32 12.35
CA THR A 624 17.36 -8.08 11.38
C THR A 624 17.33 -7.47 9.97
N MET A 625 17.48 -6.15 9.86
CA MET A 625 17.40 -5.41 8.59
C MET A 625 18.75 -5.19 7.91
N VAL A 626 19.87 -5.41 8.60
CA VAL A 626 21.20 -5.12 8.05
C VAL A 626 22.00 -6.41 7.82
N ASP A 627 22.57 -6.53 6.62
CA ASP A 627 23.33 -7.72 6.20
C ASP A 627 24.80 -7.71 6.65
N SER A 628 25.25 -6.65 7.33
CA SER A 628 26.62 -6.51 7.82
C SER A 628 27.05 -7.57 8.85
N ASN A 629 26.10 -8.29 9.45
CA ASN A 629 26.40 -9.38 10.38
C ASN A 629 26.30 -10.74 9.66
N ALA A 630 27.42 -11.18 9.08
CA ALA A 630 27.54 -12.42 8.30
C ALA A 630 27.39 -13.70 9.14
N GLU A 631 27.39 -13.58 10.47
CA GLU A 631 27.32 -14.71 11.40
C GLU A 631 25.92 -15.34 11.50
N VAL A 632 24.86 -14.58 11.16
CA VAL A 632 23.47 -15.05 11.26
C VAL A 632 22.81 -15.03 9.87
N PRO A 633 22.37 -16.19 9.34
CA PRO A 633 21.70 -16.22 8.04
C PRO A 633 20.40 -15.40 8.03
N LYS A 634 20.04 -14.87 6.85
CA LYS A 634 18.90 -13.96 6.67
C LYS A 634 17.57 -14.58 7.10
N GLU A 635 17.41 -15.87 6.88
CA GLU A 635 16.23 -16.65 7.24
C GLU A 635 16.01 -16.64 8.77
N TRP A 636 17.10 -16.72 9.54
CA TRP A 636 17.04 -16.68 11.00
C TRP A 636 16.66 -15.29 11.51
N LYS A 637 17.26 -14.25 10.93
CA LYS A 637 16.89 -12.85 11.23
C LYS A 637 15.39 -12.63 11.01
N GLN A 638 14.85 -13.14 9.90
CA GLN A 638 13.43 -13.04 9.59
C GLN A 638 12.54 -13.81 10.56
N ILE A 639 12.93 -15.01 11.01
CA ILE A 639 12.19 -15.76 12.03
C ILE A 639 12.07 -14.93 13.33
N HIS A 640 13.16 -14.29 13.77
CA HIS A 640 13.12 -13.43 14.96
C HIS A 640 12.24 -12.18 14.76
N LEU A 641 12.27 -11.57 13.57
CA LEU A 641 11.37 -10.48 13.23
C LEU A 641 9.90 -10.92 13.23
N CYS A 642 9.59 -12.11 12.70
CA CYS A 642 8.24 -12.68 12.72
C CYS A 642 7.77 -12.92 14.16
N ALA A 643 8.65 -13.41 15.03
CA ALA A 643 8.36 -13.57 16.45
C ALA A 643 8.03 -12.22 17.10
N LEU A 644 8.86 -11.18 16.87
CA LEU A 644 8.59 -9.82 17.36
C LEU A 644 7.22 -9.31 16.88
N LYS A 645 6.88 -9.50 15.60
CA LYS A 645 5.58 -9.09 15.06
C LYS A 645 4.43 -9.85 15.71
N GLY A 646 4.60 -11.15 15.91
CA GLY A 646 3.68 -11.98 16.69
C GLY A 646 3.46 -11.40 18.09
N PHE A 647 4.51 -11.09 18.84
CA PHE A 647 4.38 -10.47 20.16
C PHE A 647 3.67 -9.10 20.11
N GLN A 648 4.03 -8.24 19.17
CA GLN A 648 3.41 -6.92 19.02
C GLN A 648 1.92 -7.03 18.66
N MET A 649 1.53 -8.02 17.86
CA MET A 649 0.11 -8.29 17.59
C MET A 649 -0.66 -8.73 18.83
N LEU A 650 -0.03 -9.43 19.77
CA LEU A 650 -0.72 -10.00 20.93
C LEU A 650 -0.80 -9.08 22.12
N PHE A 651 0.15 -8.17 22.26
CA PHE A 651 0.33 -7.38 23.48
C PHE A 651 0.21 -5.87 23.27
N ASN A 652 -0.05 -5.42 22.04
CA ASN A 652 -0.29 -4.01 21.77
C ASN A 652 -1.75 -3.64 22.05
N THR A 653 -1.97 -2.95 23.17
CA THR A 653 -3.28 -2.56 23.70
C THR A 653 -4.12 -1.64 22.80
N PHE A 654 -3.57 -1.19 21.67
CA PHE A 654 -4.24 -0.32 20.70
C PHE A 654 -4.71 -1.06 19.44
N ASN A 655 -4.46 -2.37 19.35
CA ASN A 655 -4.93 -3.17 18.22
C ASN A 655 -6.27 -3.85 18.54
N ALA A 656 -6.94 -4.38 17.51
CA ALA A 656 -8.24 -5.04 17.67
C ALA A 656 -8.12 -6.46 18.28
N PHE A 657 -6.89 -6.99 18.42
CA PHE A 657 -6.63 -8.39 18.76
C PHE A 657 -6.80 -8.71 20.25
N ASP A 658 -6.98 -7.71 21.10
CA ASP A 658 -7.36 -7.89 22.52
C ASP A 658 -8.77 -8.50 22.69
N SER A 659 -9.57 -8.56 21.62
CA SER A 659 -10.89 -9.21 21.60
C SER A 659 -10.82 -10.59 20.93
N PRO A 660 -11.21 -11.69 21.63
CA PRO A 660 -11.26 -13.04 21.05
C PRO A 660 -12.08 -13.14 19.76
N THR A 661 -13.11 -12.29 19.62
CA THR A 661 -13.97 -12.24 18.43
C THR A 661 -13.26 -11.64 17.23
N ALA A 662 -12.43 -10.61 17.43
CA ALA A 662 -11.71 -9.94 16.35
C ALA A 662 -10.58 -10.83 15.81
N LEU A 663 -9.80 -11.45 16.70
CA LEU A 663 -8.77 -12.42 16.32
C LEU A 663 -9.34 -13.60 15.52
N LEU A 664 -10.53 -14.10 15.88
CA LEU A 664 -11.19 -15.16 15.10
C LEU A 664 -11.59 -14.69 13.70
N GLN A 665 -12.03 -13.43 13.58
CA GLN A 665 -12.34 -12.82 12.28
C GLN A 665 -11.07 -12.71 11.42
N ASP A 666 -9.94 -12.29 12.00
CA ASP A 666 -8.65 -12.20 11.30
C ASP A 666 -8.13 -13.56 10.84
N ILE A 667 -8.24 -14.61 11.67
CA ILE A 667 -7.95 -15.99 11.27
C ILE A 667 -8.87 -16.43 10.12
N THR A 668 -10.14 -16.04 10.18
CA THR A 668 -11.13 -16.38 9.15
C THR A 668 -10.82 -15.69 7.83
N MET A 669 -10.48 -14.41 7.85
CA MET A 669 -10.06 -13.62 6.68
C MET A 669 -8.75 -14.13 6.08
N ALA A 670 -7.79 -14.54 6.92
CA ALA A 670 -6.51 -15.07 6.46
C ALA A 670 -6.68 -16.42 5.76
N PHE A 671 -7.41 -17.37 6.37
CA PHE A 671 -7.37 -18.76 5.94
C PHE A 671 -8.59 -19.24 5.16
N TYR A 672 -9.76 -18.66 5.37
CA TYR A 672 -11.02 -19.27 4.90
C TYR A 672 -11.80 -18.38 3.93
N GLU A 673 -11.85 -17.07 4.14
CA GLU A 673 -12.62 -16.18 3.28
C GLU A 673 -11.89 -15.91 1.95
N PRO A 674 -12.56 -16.04 0.80
CA PRO A 674 -11.99 -15.62 -0.48
C PRO A 674 -11.84 -14.10 -0.52
N LEU A 675 -10.99 -13.59 -1.41
CA LEU A 675 -10.83 -12.15 -1.64
C LEU A 675 -12.16 -11.51 -2.05
N ALA A 676 -12.51 -10.40 -1.41
CA ALA A 676 -13.67 -9.59 -1.76
C ALA A 676 -13.32 -8.65 -2.93
N MET A 677 -13.47 -9.15 -4.16
CA MET A 677 -13.19 -8.39 -5.37
C MET A 677 -14.45 -7.75 -5.96
N ASP A 678 -14.33 -6.56 -6.52
CA ASP A 678 -15.43 -5.94 -7.26
C ASP A 678 -15.80 -6.76 -8.50
N SER A 679 -17.10 -6.87 -8.77
CA SER A 679 -17.70 -7.73 -9.81
C SER A 679 -17.16 -7.48 -11.23
N GLN A 680 -16.67 -6.27 -11.52
CA GLN A 680 -16.01 -5.95 -12.79
C GLN A 680 -14.66 -6.66 -12.96
N ARG A 681 -13.93 -6.94 -11.88
CA ARG A 681 -12.65 -7.68 -11.91
C ARG A 681 -12.83 -9.18 -12.05
N MET A 682 -14.03 -9.71 -11.77
CA MET A 682 -14.33 -11.14 -11.92
C MET A 682 -14.63 -11.56 -13.37
N LEU A 683 -14.83 -10.62 -14.31
CA LEU A 683 -15.27 -10.88 -15.69
C LEU A 683 -14.16 -10.93 -16.75
N LEU A 684 -12.89 -11.13 -16.36
CA LEU A 684 -11.79 -11.21 -17.32
C LEU A 684 -11.34 -12.68 -17.44
N PRO A 685 -11.80 -13.35 -18.51
CA PRO A 685 -10.97 -13.44 -19.70
C PRO A 685 -11.70 -13.13 -21.01
N THR A 686 -10.91 -12.79 -22.04
CA THR A 686 -11.23 -12.60 -23.47
C THR A 686 -12.03 -11.37 -23.87
N PHE A 687 -11.37 -10.25 -24.18
CA PHE A 687 -11.72 -9.40 -25.33
C PHE A 687 -10.62 -8.38 -25.66
N VAL A 688 -9.42 -8.86 -26.00
CA VAL A 688 -8.49 -8.08 -26.83
C VAL A 688 -7.90 -9.04 -27.84
N LEU A 689 -8.54 -9.13 -29.00
CA LEU A 689 -7.95 -9.46 -30.31
C LEU A 689 -9.10 -9.46 -31.32
N ASN A 690 -8.95 -8.63 -32.36
CA ASN A 690 -9.80 -8.45 -33.56
C ASN A 690 -10.61 -7.15 -33.60
N ALA A 691 -9.90 -6.04 -33.77
CA ALA A 691 -10.46 -4.81 -34.36
C ALA A 691 -9.52 -4.20 -35.41
N HIS A 692 -8.78 -5.04 -36.16
CA HIS A 692 -7.86 -4.59 -37.20
C HIS A 692 -8.36 -4.75 -38.65
N GLU A 693 -9.60 -5.21 -38.87
CA GLU A 693 -10.09 -5.48 -40.24
C GLU A 693 -11.33 -4.71 -40.70
N SER A 694 -11.92 -3.80 -39.92
CA SER A 694 -13.14 -3.10 -40.36
C SER A 694 -12.97 -1.59 -40.58
N ILE A 695 -11.86 -1.13 -41.17
CA ILE A 695 -11.76 0.24 -41.73
C ILE A 695 -10.93 0.21 -43.01
N LYS A 696 -11.38 -0.56 -44.00
CA LYS A 696 -11.03 -0.39 -45.42
C LYS A 696 -12.24 -0.83 -46.26
N GLU A 697 -13.33 -0.08 -46.20
CA GLU A 697 -14.35 -0.05 -47.25
C GLU A 697 -15.43 0.97 -46.84
N ASN A 698 -15.19 2.24 -47.16
CA ASN A 698 -16.28 3.17 -47.44
C ASN A 698 -15.74 4.44 -48.13
N THR A 699 -15.31 4.24 -49.37
CA THR A 699 -15.24 5.31 -50.37
C THR A 699 -15.76 4.77 -51.70
N GLY A 700 -17.06 4.94 -51.97
CA GLY A 700 -17.57 4.96 -53.34
C GLY A 700 -19.00 4.44 -53.58
N ARG A 701 -19.81 5.33 -54.17
CA ARG A 701 -21.03 5.13 -54.99
C ARG A 701 -22.35 4.94 -54.24
N LEU A 702 -23.26 5.92 -54.27
CA LEU A 702 -24.19 6.35 -55.35
C LEU A 702 -25.35 5.37 -55.60
N MET A 703 -26.55 5.90 -55.30
CA MET A 703 -27.86 5.67 -55.94
C MET A 703 -28.68 4.42 -55.59
N ASP A 704 -29.80 4.74 -54.94
CA ASP A 704 -31.19 4.43 -55.28
C ASP A 704 -31.91 3.18 -54.72
N ASP A 705 -32.95 3.57 -53.99
CA ASP A 705 -34.29 3.05 -53.75
C ASP A 705 -34.70 1.56 -53.66
N SER A 706 -35.68 1.40 -52.78
CA SER A 706 -36.73 0.38 -52.76
C SER A 706 -36.37 -1.05 -52.33
N SER A 707 -36.74 -1.40 -51.11
CA SER A 707 -37.99 -2.16 -50.83
C SER A 707 -37.89 -2.90 -49.50
N LYS A 708 -38.70 -2.44 -48.53
CA LYS A 708 -39.02 -3.13 -47.30
C LYS A 708 -39.92 -4.34 -47.63
N LYS A 709 -39.60 -5.51 -47.09
CA LYS A 709 -40.61 -6.51 -46.73
C LYS A 709 -40.42 -6.92 -45.28
N GLU A 710 -41.46 -6.60 -44.51
CA GLU A 710 -41.70 -7.04 -43.16
C GLU A 710 -41.81 -8.58 -43.10
N VAL A 711 -41.22 -9.17 -42.07
CA VAL A 711 -41.80 -10.34 -41.41
C VAL A 711 -41.86 -10.03 -39.91
N LYS A 712 -43.07 -9.72 -39.45
CA LYS A 712 -43.44 -9.69 -38.03
C LYS A 712 -43.50 -11.12 -37.52
N THR A 713 -42.81 -11.39 -36.41
CA THR A 713 -43.31 -12.39 -35.45
C THR A 713 -43.17 -11.81 -34.06
N GLN A 714 -44.32 -11.54 -33.44
CA GLN A 714 -44.47 -11.23 -32.03
C GLN A 714 -44.09 -12.46 -31.20
N GLY A 715 -43.28 -12.26 -30.16
CA GLY A 715 -43.05 -13.23 -29.09
C GLY A 715 -42.94 -12.48 -27.77
N GLN A 716 -44.02 -12.52 -26.99
CA GLN A 716 -44.12 -12.00 -25.63
C GLN A 716 -43.10 -12.67 -24.72
N LEU A 717 -42.23 -11.90 -24.07
CA LEU A 717 -41.49 -12.34 -22.89
C LEU A 717 -42.34 -12.03 -21.65
N GLN A 718 -43.20 -13.00 -21.30
CA GLN A 718 -43.70 -13.15 -19.94
C GLN A 718 -42.61 -13.74 -19.06
N GLY A 719 -42.53 -13.22 -17.84
CA GLY A 719 -41.39 -13.40 -16.96
C GLY A 719 -41.13 -14.82 -16.47
N MET A 720 -39.86 -15.08 -16.24
CA MET A 720 -39.38 -16.00 -15.21
C MET A 720 -38.22 -15.33 -14.48
N ASN A 721 -38.56 -14.67 -13.36
CA ASN A 721 -37.60 -14.37 -12.30
C ASN A 721 -37.17 -15.69 -11.66
N GLY A 722 -36.21 -16.36 -12.28
CA GLY A 722 -35.47 -17.47 -11.68
C GLY A 722 -34.43 -16.91 -10.71
N LYS A 723 -34.83 -16.60 -9.48
CA LYS A 723 -33.90 -16.45 -8.35
C LYS A 723 -33.14 -17.77 -8.21
N ILE A 724 -31.89 -17.81 -8.63
CA ILE A 724 -30.96 -18.85 -8.19
C ILE A 724 -30.61 -18.52 -6.74
N VAL A 725 -31.33 -19.15 -5.82
CA VAL A 725 -31.05 -19.13 -4.39
C VAL A 725 -29.85 -20.05 -4.16
N TYR A 726 -28.65 -19.49 -3.96
CA TYR A 726 -27.57 -20.23 -3.32
C TYR A 726 -27.96 -20.47 -1.86
N ASN A 727 -28.15 -21.73 -1.52
CA ASN A 727 -28.57 -22.20 -0.20
C ASN A 727 -27.36 -22.13 0.76
N SER A 728 -27.11 -20.96 1.36
CA SER A 728 -26.12 -20.74 2.41
C SER A 728 -26.62 -21.29 3.75
N ARG A 729 -26.72 -22.62 3.88
CA ARG A 729 -26.94 -23.28 5.18
C ARG A 729 -26.22 -24.62 5.27
N ALA A 730 -24.97 -24.57 5.72
CA ALA A 730 -24.34 -25.64 6.49
C ALA A 730 -23.20 -25.07 7.36
N ILE A 731 -23.55 -24.25 8.36
CA ILE A 731 -22.68 -24.04 9.53
C ILE A 731 -22.82 -25.32 10.36
N PRO A 732 -21.73 -26.05 10.71
CA PRO A 732 -21.85 -27.20 11.61
C PRO A 732 -22.39 -26.72 12.97
N SER A 733 -23.61 -27.13 13.30
CA SER A 733 -24.34 -26.79 14.52
C SER A 733 -23.72 -27.35 15.81
N LYS A 734 -22.54 -27.97 15.75
CA LYS A 734 -21.79 -28.46 16.91
C LYS A 734 -20.91 -27.41 17.61
N ILE A 735 -20.68 -26.23 17.01
CA ILE A 735 -19.86 -25.16 17.62
C ILE A 735 -20.70 -24.20 18.49
N LYS A 736 -22.02 -24.12 18.29
CA LYS A 736 -22.88 -23.17 19.02
C LYS A 736 -23.33 -23.62 20.42
N GLN A 737 -23.23 -24.91 20.76
CA GLN A 737 -23.81 -25.43 22.01
C GLN A 737 -22.86 -25.47 23.21
N SER A 738 -21.55 -25.25 23.03
CA SER A 738 -20.56 -25.20 24.12
C SER A 738 -20.28 -23.79 24.67
N LEU A 739 -20.92 -22.74 24.13
CA LEU A 739 -20.57 -21.33 24.39
C LEU A 739 -21.55 -20.57 25.32
N TYR A 740 -22.53 -21.23 25.93
CA TYR A 740 -23.55 -20.56 26.76
C TYR A 740 -23.18 -20.30 28.23
N TYR A 741 -21.92 -20.53 28.64
CA TYR A 741 -21.41 -20.14 29.97
C TYR A 741 -20.23 -19.17 29.83
N VAL A 742 -20.49 -17.97 29.34
CA VAL A 742 -19.56 -16.85 29.45
C VAL A 742 -20.24 -15.75 30.27
N ARG A 743 -19.84 -15.62 31.54
CA ARG A 743 -20.07 -14.40 32.32
C ARG A 743 -18.72 -13.73 32.58
N PRO A 744 -18.57 -12.44 32.25
CA PRO A 744 -17.34 -11.69 32.43
C PRO A 744 -17.26 -11.14 33.86
N LYS A 745 -16.11 -11.31 34.53
CA LYS A 745 -15.72 -10.46 35.66
C LYS A 745 -14.32 -9.91 35.40
N CYS A 746 -14.32 -8.65 35.00
CA CYS A 746 -13.37 -7.60 35.32
C CYS A 746 -11.88 -8.00 35.46
N LEU A 747 -11.11 -7.82 34.39
CA LEU A 747 -9.66 -7.61 34.46
C LEU A 747 -9.37 -6.10 34.57
N LEU A 748 -9.75 -5.51 35.71
CA LEU A 748 -9.04 -4.38 36.32
C LEU A 748 -8.45 -4.95 37.60
N GLY A 749 -7.33 -5.65 37.46
CA GLY A 749 -6.67 -6.36 38.55
C GLY A 749 -5.36 -6.93 38.06
N LEU A 750 -4.28 -6.17 38.29
CA LEU A 750 -2.87 -6.56 38.21
C LEU A 750 -2.63 -8.07 38.20
N ARG A 751 -2.44 -8.66 37.01
CA ARG A 751 -1.65 -9.88 36.74
C ARG A 751 -1.55 -10.05 35.22
N ARG A 752 -0.40 -9.68 34.66
CA ARG A 752 0.03 -10.04 33.29
C ARG A 752 0.69 -11.43 33.37
N PRO A 753 0.45 -12.35 32.42
CA PRO A 753 1.16 -13.63 32.40
C PRO A 753 2.65 -13.45 32.04
N SER A 754 3.46 -14.39 32.52
CA SER A 754 4.90 -14.26 32.78
C SER A 754 5.79 -14.83 31.67
N SER A 755 5.23 -15.08 30.49
CA SER A 755 5.71 -16.13 29.59
C SER A 755 6.48 -15.53 28.41
N CYS A 756 7.66 -14.99 28.70
CA CYS A 756 8.67 -14.67 27.70
C CYS A 756 9.69 -15.83 27.64
N MET A 757 9.50 -16.76 26.70
CA MET A 757 10.58 -17.54 26.09
C MET A 757 10.12 -18.06 24.72
N PHE A 758 10.38 -17.27 23.67
CA PHE A 758 10.56 -17.82 22.33
C PHE A 758 11.86 -17.25 21.78
N LEU A 759 12.79 -18.18 21.50
CA LEU A 759 14.05 -18.01 20.75
C LEU A 759 14.77 -16.68 21.01
N ALA A 760 15.55 -16.62 22.09
CA ALA A 760 16.61 -15.62 22.24
C ALA A 760 17.92 -16.36 22.53
N VAL A 761 18.77 -16.49 21.52
CA VAL A 761 20.20 -16.72 21.73
C VAL A 761 20.81 -15.34 22.04
N PRO A 762 21.41 -15.11 23.21
CA PRO A 762 22.09 -13.86 23.49
C PRO A 762 23.34 -13.72 22.59
N PRO A 763 23.63 -12.53 22.02
CA PRO A 763 24.76 -12.33 21.09
C PRO A 763 26.14 -12.37 21.75
N ASN A 764 26.23 -12.48 23.08
CA ASN A 764 27.48 -12.34 23.81
C ASN A 764 27.70 -13.50 24.79
N SER A 765 27.97 -14.69 24.24
CA SER A 765 28.74 -15.71 24.95
C SER A 765 29.57 -16.50 23.93
N PRO A 766 30.86 -16.78 24.19
CA PRO A 766 31.68 -17.55 23.27
C PRO A 766 31.17 -18.99 23.27
N SER A 767 30.37 -19.35 22.25
CA SER A 767 30.03 -20.74 21.99
C SER A 767 31.31 -21.52 21.67
N PRO A 768 31.51 -22.74 22.19
CA PRO A 768 32.63 -23.59 21.84
C PRO A 768 32.70 -23.99 20.35
N LEU A 769 31.70 -23.62 19.54
CA LEU A 769 31.68 -23.81 18.08
C LEU A 769 32.79 -23.03 17.33
N LEU A 770 33.55 -22.16 17.99
CA LEU A 770 34.70 -21.45 17.40
C LEU A 770 36.05 -22.20 17.48
N LYS A 771 36.03 -23.51 17.74
CA LYS A 771 37.19 -24.39 17.53
C LYS A 771 36.78 -25.70 16.84
N MET A 772 36.33 -25.62 15.59
CA MET A 772 36.58 -26.66 14.58
C MET A 772 36.28 -26.17 13.17
#